data_AF-A0A9E0THK0-F1
#
_entry.id   AF-A0A9E0THK0-F1
#
_cell.length_a   1.000
_cell.length_b   1.000
_cell.length_c   1.000
_cell.angle_alpha   90.00
_cell.angle_beta   90.00
_cell.angle_gamma   90.00
#
_symmetry.space_group_name_H-M   'P 1'
#
loop_
_entity.id
_entity.type
_entity.pdbx_description
1 polymer ?
#
loop_
_entity_poly.entity_id
_entity_poly.type
_entity_poly.pdbx_seq_one_letter_code
_entity_poly.pdbx_strand_id
1 'polypeptide(L)'
;MTQRINSQSYWDGRFATDWDDKQGPQQSRFFSRVAIDNLPAWLFRAIGEQQLSVVDWGCAQGDGTDELATRIEARQLSGVDFSPTAVQQASERHPAIRFVQADWLDRRADTAVPEQWDIVFSSNTLEHFHQPFEVLRALCARARLGLVLVLPYRERDRIEEHHFSFWPESLPARLPNGFRLAWARVVDCRSLPDTHWAGEQIVMVYGAASWLDGRQLMLSDCQVSGDDTAARLRFLERDLTQATHRLQQLEQDNRMQQQALAERTAQLAGLEREHRSQQQALEQMTRDHQASQARLVAVWGSASWRLTKPLRAGKMALTQPRQAAYRALRAVYRGLPGGLQLRLNGLRHRLVRWFRDGASLPLAWSGGPRDPADLSWEDFRQQVLDGAASTHKGIFVQEAAIDWNVPLYQRPQHIAAALGRLGYLVVFRTGPWGGDDVHGFRQVAPNVWLTKRTEVDRIDAMARSFYSTAHMLAPYTLVTPGRRGTLIYEYIDHIDPEISGDPENIRRLVALKDFAFGGGADVVVASARKLYDEAVAAVGPEQRVVLVPNGVDTRHYRDPAHLAAALPRRLLEFRARYSLVVGYFGALAPWLWYEAVAELVRLRPDVGFVFIGPDYYGGARQLVAADNLLYLGPVDYKDLPAHGRQFDLCMIPFKPGEIAQTTSPLKLFEYFALEKPVVVTSDMRECVAFPEVFHGDSAAALSEAIDRAARVKDDEAFRQRLRELADENDWIERARVMAAAFAPSLSLTK
;
A
#
# COMPACT_ATOMS: atom_id res chain seq x y z
N MET A 1 29.48 -1.41 20.44
CA MET A 1 29.69 -0.50 21.59
C MET A 1 29.01 0.81 21.24
N THR A 2 27.81 1.05 21.74
CA THR A 2 27.10 2.33 21.56
C THR A 2 27.90 3.43 22.26
N GLN A 3 28.46 4.36 21.48
CA GLN A 3 29.08 5.55 22.07
C GLN A 3 27.99 6.31 22.84
N ARG A 4 28.32 6.76 24.06
CA ARG A 4 27.39 7.51 24.90
C ARG A 4 27.19 8.90 24.28
N ILE A 5 25.98 9.20 23.82
CA ILE A 5 25.55 10.54 23.37
C ILE A 5 25.87 11.54 24.50
N ASN A 6 26.44 12.70 24.16
CA ASN A 6 27.03 13.70 25.09
C ASN A 6 28.36 13.33 25.74
N SER A 7 29.10 12.36 25.20
CA SER A 7 30.52 12.22 25.51
C SER A 7 31.38 13.13 24.62
N GLN A 8 32.54 13.55 25.14
CA GLN A 8 33.53 14.29 24.35
C GLN A 8 33.89 13.57 23.05
N SER A 9 34.15 12.26 23.11
CA SER A 9 34.47 11.45 21.93
C SER A 9 33.37 11.42 20.87
N TYR A 10 32.09 11.46 21.28
CA TYR A 10 30.96 11.44 20.36
C TYR A 10 30.86 12.76 19.59
N TRP A 11 30.87 13.88 20.33
CA TRP A 11 30.72 15.21 19.73
C TRP A 11 31.96 15.67 18.97
N ASP A 12 33.18 15.41 19.47
CA ASP A 12 34.41 15.66 18.72
C ASP A 12 34.44 14.87 17.40
N GLY A 13 33.97 13.62 17.41
CA GLY A 13 33.82 12.81 16.20
C GLY A 13 32.85 13.45 15.21
N ARG A 14 31.64 13.77 15.67
CA ARG A 14 30.57 14.37 14.84
C ARG A 14 31.00 15.70 14.21
N PHE A 15 31.58 16.60 14.99
CA PHE A 15 32.06 17.90 14.49
C PHE A 15 33.24 17.78 13.51
N ALA A 16 34.01 16.68 13.58
CA ALA A 16 35.10 16.42 12.66
C ALA A 16 34.68 15.70 11.37
N THR A 17 33.60 14.92 11.39
CA THR A 17 33.26 14.01 10.29
C THR A 17 32.06 14.41 9.45
N ASP A 18 30.90 14.65 10.08
CA ASP A 18 29.62 14.69 9.34
C ASP A 18 28.71 15.86 9.73
N TRP A 19 29.14 16.73 10.66
CA TRP A 19 28.36 17.90 11.07
C TRP A 19 27.97 18.82 9.90
N ASP A 20 28.91 19.17 9.02
CA ASP A 20 28.63 20.03 7.86
C ASP A 20 27.76 19.30 6.81
N ASP A 21 28.02 18.01 6.57
CA ASP A 21 27.24 17.17 5.64
C ASP A 21 25.79 16.96 6.10
N LYS A 22 25.55 17.02 7.42
CA LYS A 22 24.22 16.95 8.03
C LYS A 22 23.55 18.32 8.21
N GLN A 23 24.10 19.37 7.59
CA GLN A 23 23.59 20.74 7.64
C GLN A 23 23.55 21.34 9.06
N GLY A 24 24.47 20.92 9.94
CA GLY A 24 24.59 21.42 11.31
C GLY A 24 24.70 22.96 11.39
N PRO A 25 25.56 23.62 10.60
CA PRO A 25 25.66 25.09 10.58
C PRO A 25 24.34 25.79 10.26
N GLN A 26 23.62 25.31 9.24
CA GLN A 26 22.34 25.88 8.81
C GLN A 26 21.27 25.69 9.88
N GLN A 27 21.26 24.52 10.52
CA GLN A 27 20.33 24.22 11.61
C GLN A 27 20.59 25.10 12.84
N SER A 28 21.86 25.30 13.26
CA SER A 28 22.19 26.21 14.37
C SER A 28 21.77 27.66 14.09
N ARG A 29 21.98 28.14 12.86
CA ARG A 29 21.50 29.49 12.43
C ARG A 29 19.98 29.57 12.46
N PHE A 30 19.29 28.53 11.99
CA PHE A 30 17.83 28.47 12.00
C PHE A 30 17.27 28.63 13.42
N PHE A 31 17.79 27.89 14.41
CA PHE A 31 17.32 27.99 15.80
C PHE A 31 17.59 29.36 16.41
N SER A 32 18.77 29.94 16.17
CA SER A 32 19.07 31.31 16.60
C SER A 32 18.17 32.35 15.94
N ARG A 33 17.85 32.21 14.65
CA ARG A 33 16.89 33.07 13.96
C ARG A 33 15.50 32.97 14.58
N VAL A 34 15.02 31.75 14.83
CA VAL A 34 13.74 31.51 15.53
C VAL A 34 13.74 32.21 16.89
N ALA A 35 14.84 32.15 17.64
CA ALA A 35 14.99 32.87 18.90
C ALA A 35 14.89 34.39 18.69
N ILE A 36 15.72 34.96 17.81
CA ILE A 36 15.81 36.39 17.55
C ILE A 36 14.44 36.99 17.18
N ASP A 37 13.71 36.31 16.31
CA ASP A 37 12.43 36.80 15.79
C ASP A 37 11.29 36.69 16.83
N ASN A 38 11.49 35.94 17.92
CA ASN A 38 10.45 35.65 18.91
C ASN A 38 10.81 36.05 20.35
N LEU A 39 12.04 36.53 20.60
CA LEU A 39 12.44 37.13 21.88
C LEU A 39 11.89 38.55 22.04
N PRO A 40 11.61 38.99 23.28
CA PRO A 40 11.00 40.29 23.50
C PRO A 40 12.00 41.42 23.24
N ALA A 41 11.54 42.51 22.62
CA ALA A 41 12.39 43.65 22.27
C ALA A 41 13.06 44.31 23.48
N TRP A 42 12.46 44.23 24.67
CA TRP A 42 13.06 44.75 25.89
C TRP A 42 14.34 44.01 26.29
N LEU A 43 14.50 42.73 25.93
CA LEU A 43 15.69 41.95 26.24
C LEU A 43 16.90 42.46 25.45
N PHE A 44 16.74 42.70 24.15
CA PHE A 44 17.82 43.24 23.31
C PHE A 44 18.19 44.67 23.71
N ARG A 45 17.20 45.52 24.03
CA ARG A 45 17.46 46.86 24.58
C ARG A 45 18.24 46.79 25.89
N ALA A 46 17.84 45.90 26.79
CA ALA A 46 18.54 45.66 28.04
C ALA A 46 20.01 45.24 27.85
N ILE A 47 20.27 44.32 26.91
CA ILE A 47 21.62 43.87 26.58
C ILE A 47 22.48 45.04 26.10
N GLY A 48 21.96 45.86 25.18
CA GLY A 48 22.68 47.01 24.64
C GLY A 48 22.90 48.12 25.67
N GLU A 49 21.84 48.58 26.34
CA GLU A 49 21.89 49.72 27.27
C GLU A 49 22.73 49.45 28.52
N GLN A 50 22.62 48.25 29.08
CA GLN A 50 23.34 47.86 30.31
C GLN A 50 24.67 47.17 30.01
N GLN A 51 25.04 47.04 28.73
CA GLN A 51 26.29 46.43 28.30
C GLN A 51 26.46 45.00 28.86
N LEU A 52 25.37 44.24 28.86
CA LEU A 52 25.31 42.91 29.47
C LEU A 52 26.12 41.90 28.65
N SER A 53 26.80 41.00 29.36
CA SER A 53 27.47 39.83 28.79
C SER A 53 26.48 38.70 28.49
N VAL A 54 26.55 38.16 27.28
CA VAL A 54 25.70 37.04 26.83
C VAL A 54 26.61 35.88 26.44
N VAL A 55 26.29 34.69 26.94
CA VAL A 55 27.00 33.47 26.57
C VAL A 55 26.04 32.46 25.94
N ASP A 56 26.42 31.91 24.80
CA ASP A 56 25.73 30.82 24.11
C ASP A 56 26.34 29.48 24.55
N TRP A 57 25.60 28.69 25.33
CA TRP A 57 26.06 27.42 25.89
C TRP A 57 25.65 26.24 25.01
N GLY A 58 26.63 25.42 24.65
CA GLY A 58 26.50 24.38 23.62
C GLY A 58 26.55 24.98 22.22
N CYS A 59 27.45 25.95 22.00
CA CYS A 59 27.50 26.74 20.77
C CYS A 59 27.91 25.95 19.52
N ALA A 60 28.36 24.69 19.67
CA ALA A 60 28.93 23.89 18.60
C ALA A 60 30.01 24.68 17.83
N GLN A 61 29.95 24.71 16.50
CA GLN A 61 30.88 25.45 15.64
C GLN A 61 30.63 26.97 15.58
N GLY A 62 29.76 27.51 16.43
CA GLY A 62 29.58 28.96 16.61
C GLY A 62 28.65 29.65 15.59
N ASP A 63 28.11 28.93 14.61
CA ASP A 63 27.23 29.48 13.57
C ASP A 63 25.92 30.08 14.14
N GLY A 64 25.34 29.45 15.17
CA GLY A 64 24.20 29.99 15.90
C GLY A 64 24.56 31.24 16.70
N THR A 65 25.76 31.27 17.27
CA THR A 65 26.30 32.42 18.01
C THR A 65 26.56 33.60 17.08
N ASP A 66 27.11 33.36 15.89
CA ASP A 66 27.27 34.37 14.84
C ASP A 66 25.92 34.97 14.40
N GLU A 67 24.87 34.15 14.33
CA GLU A 67 23.53 34.65 14.04
C GLU A 67 22.99 35.56 15.17
N LEU A 68 23.27 35.24 16.44
CA LEU A 68 22.95 36.14 17.57
C LEU A 68 23.71 37.48 17.48
N ALA A 69 24.93 37.47 16.91
CA ALA A 69 25.72 38.68 16.70
C ALA A 69 25.09 39.68 15.70
N THR A 70 24.03 39.28 14.97
CA THR A 70 23.23 40.22 14.15
C THR A 70 22.38 41.18 14.98
N ARG A 71 22.13 40.86 16.25
CA ARG A 71 21.32 41.69 17.19
C ARG A 71 22.06 42.07 18.47
N ILE A 72 23.13 41.37 18.81
CA ILE A 72 23.95 41.60 20.00
C ILE A 72 25.36 41.95 19.54
N GLU A 73 25.99 42.97 20.14
CA GLU A 73 27.36 43.32 19.75
C GLU A 73 28.33 42.17 20.02
N ALA A 74 29.19 41.82 19.06
CA ALA A 74 30.09 40.68 19.16
C ALA A 74 30.99 40.69 20.42
N ARG A 75 31.39 41.88 20.90
CA ARG A 75 32.17 42.04 22.15
C ARG A 75 31.41 41.68 23.43
N GLN A 76 30.09 41.67 23.38
CA GLN A 76 29.21 41.28 24.48
C GLN A 76 28.86 39.79 24.43
N LEU A 77 29.13 39.13 23.30
CA LEU A 77 28.74 37.76 23.04
C LEU A 77 29.94 36.82 23.20
N SER A 78 29.70 35.66 23.79
CA SER A 78 30.66 34.57 23.83
C SER A 78 29.98 33.25 23.55
N GLY A 79 30.69 32.29 22.97
CA GLY A 79 30.22 30.90 22.83
C GLY A 79 30.98 29.98 23.76
N VAL A 80 30.30 28.98 24.32
CA VAL A 80 30.91 27.94 25.16
C VAL A 80 30.51 26.57 24.69
N ASP A 81 31.49 25.69 24.53
CA ASP A 81 31.30 24.26 24.29
C ASP A 81 32.36 23.46 25.06
N PHE A 82 32.06 22.21 25.41
CA PHE A 82 33.04 21.31 26.04
C PHE A 82 33.96 20.68 24.99
N SER A 83 33.53 20.60 23.73
CA SER A 83 34.30 20.06 22.62
C SER A 83 35.44 21.03 22.23
N PRO A 84 36.72 20.61 22.34
CA PRO A 84 37.84 21.41 21.85
C PRO A 84 37.76 21.63 20.33
N THR A 85 37.28 20.63 19.58
CA THR A 85 37.13 20.68 18.12
C THR A 85 36.14 21.76 17.71
N ALA A 86 34.98 21.79 18.37
CA ALA A 86 33.93 22.77 18.10
C ALA A 86 34.41 24.21 18.37
N VAL A 87 35.05 24.43 19.53
CA VAL A 87 35.56 25.75 19.92
C VAL A 87 36.67 26.23 18.99
N GLN A 88 37.57 25.34 18.55
CA GLN A 88 38.59 25.69 17.58
C GLN A 88 37.96 26.15 16.25
N GLN A 89 37.04 25.36 15.70
CA GLN A 89 36.35 25.68 14.44
C GLN A 89 35.54 26.96 14.55
N ALA A 90 34.85 27.18 15.68
CA ALA A 90 34.10 28.39 15.95
C ALA A 90 35.00 29.63 15.98
N SER A 91 36.16 29.54 16.65
CA SER A 91 37.14 30.62 16.74
C SER A 91 37.74 30.97 15.38
N GLU A 92 37.96 29.96 14.52
CA GLU A 92 38.47 30.13 13.16
C GLU A 92 37.42 30.77 12.23
N ARG A 93 36.16 30.34 12.31
CA ARG A 93 35.06 30.83 11.46
C ARG A 93 34.57 32.22 11.87
N HIS A 94 34.53 32.52 13.17
CA HIS A 94 33.92 33.72 13.72
C HIS A 94 34.87 34.49 14.65
N PRO A 95 35.98 35.05 14.11
CA PRO A 95 37.06 35.64 14.93
C PRO A 95 36.66 36.89 15.71
N ALA A 96 35.49 37.48 15.41
CA ALA A 96 34.96 38.64 16.13
C ALA A 96 34.31 38.28 17.48
N ILE A 97 34.03 37.00 17.73
CA ILE A 97 33.34 36.49 18.92
C ILE A 97 34.32 35.67 19.77
N ARG A 98 34.22 35.80 21.09
CA ARG A 98 35.04 35.01 22.02
C ARG A 98 34.42 33.62 22.21
N PHE A 99 35.14 32.55 21.85
CA PHE A 99 34.74 31.18 22.19
C PHE A 99 35.61 30.61 23.30
N VAL A 100 35.00 29.88 24.25
CA VAL A 100 35.67 29.34 25.43
C VAL A 100 35.37 27.86 25.55
N GLN A 101 36.42 27.04 25.62
CA GLN A 101 36.27 25.62 25.92
C GLN A 101 36.04 25.42 27.41
N ALA A 102 34.87 24.91 27.80
CA ALA A 102 34.56 24.59 29.18
C ALA A 102 33.46 23.53 29.29
N ASP A 103 33.69 22.51 30.13
CA ASP A 103 32.65 21.57 30.55
C ASP A 103 31.99 22.07 31.84
N TRP A 104 30.76 22.57 31.72
CA TRP A 104 30.00 23.08 32.87
C TRP A 104 29.34 21.97 33.70
N LEU A 105 29.36 20.72 33.21
CA LEU A 105 28.72 19.57 33.84
C LEU A 105 29.72 18.67 34.57
N ASP A 106 31.02 18.87 34.39
CA ASP A 106 32.06 18.14 35.13
C ASP A 106 32.13 18.58 36.60
N ARG A 107 31.56 17.74 37.48
CA ARG A 107 31.61 17.91 38.95
C ARG A 107 33.00 17.73 39.55
N ARG A 108 34.02 17.32 38.78
CA ARG A 108 35.40 17.15 39.27
C ARG A 108 36.23 18.43 39.18
N ALA A 109 35.78 19.44 38.43
CA ALA A 109 36.46 20.72 38.24
C ALA A 109 36.16 21.76 39.36
N ASP A 110 35.46 21.35 40.42
CA ASP A 110 34.72 22.20 41.38
C ASP A 110 35.60 22.83 42.49
N THR A 111 36.76 23.37 42.15
CA THR A 111 37.66 24.06 43.12
C THR A 111 37.76 25.56 42.94
N ALA A 112 37.06 26.17 41.98
CA ALA A 112 37.04 27.61 41.74
C ALA A 112 35.61 28.13 41.59
N VAL A 113 35.35 29.37 42.01
CA VAL A 113 34.07 30.05 41.75
C VAL A 113 33.88 30.10 40.22
N PRO A 114 32.80 29.51 39.68
CA PRO A 114 32.60 29.46 38.24
C PRO A 114 32.46 30.87 37.65
N GLU A 115 33.13 31.15 36.52
CA GLU A 115 32.90 32.37 35.71
C GLU A 115 31.40 32.50 35.44
N GLN A 116 30.85 33.70 35.68
CA GLN A 116 29.43 34.01 35.54
C GLN A 116 29.22 35.01 34.39
N TRP A 117 28.07 34.90 33.74
CA TRP A 117 27.61 35.80 32.69
C TRP A 117 26.28 36.43 33.09
N ASP A 118 25.98 37.59 32.52
CA ASP A 118 24.71 38.26 32.80
C ASP A 118 23.54 37.46 32.27
N ILE A 119 23.64 36.99 31.02
CA ILE A 119 22.64 36.17 30.36
C ILE A 119 23.29 34.91 29.81
N VAL A 120 22.71 33.76 30.14
CA VAL A 120 23.02 32.49 29.48
C VAL A 120 21.95 32.23 28.43
N PHE A 121 22.36 31.93 27.21
CA PHE A 121 21.52 31.50 26.11
C PHE A 121 21.81 30.02 25.82
N SER A 122 20.77 29.25 25.52
CA SER A 122 20.90 27.85 25.15
C SER A 122 19.75 27.48 24.22
N SER A 123 20.09 26.99 23.03
CA SER A 123 19.13 26.49 22.05
C SER A 123 19.41 25.02 21.77
N ASN A 124 18.35 24.20 21.76
CA ASN A 124 18.37 22.84 21.24
C ASN A 124 19.51 21.95 21.75
N THR A 125 19.77 22.01 23.06
CA THR A 125 20.82 21.23 23.75
C THR A 125 20.26 20.38 24.88
N LEU A 126 19.26 20.88 25.60
CA LEU A 126 18.73 20.24 26.81
C LEU A 126 17.99 18.92 26.52
N GLU A 127 17.32 18.82 25.37
CA GLU A 127 16.60 17.62 24.92
C GLU A 127 17.50 16.39 24.76
N HIS A 128 18.81 16.59 24.54
CA HIS A 128 19.79 15.52 24.44
C HIS A 128 20.15 14.91 25.79
N PHE A 129 19.61 15.38 26.91
CA PHE A 129 19.91 14.83 28.23
C PHE A 129 18.72 14.06 28.78
N HIS A 130 18.98 12.91 29.42
CA HIS A 130 17.94 12.14 30.13
C HIS A 130 17.42 12.88 31.37
N GLN A 131 18.24 13.77 31.94
CA GLN A 131 17.94 14.57 33.13
C GLN A 131 18.20 16.07 32.86
N PRO A 132 17.42 16.70 31.96
CA PRO A 132 17.69 18.07 31.49
C PRO A 132 17.61 19.10 32.62
N PHE A 133 16.79 18.86 33.65
CA PHE A 133 16.67 19.78 34.78
C PHE A 133 17.88 19.78 35.72
N GLU A 134 18.78 18.78 35.66
CA GLU A 134 20.07 18.85 36.33
C GLU A 134 21.04 19.76 35.56
N VAL A 135 21.06 19.63 34.23
CA VAL A 135 21.82 20.51 33.34
C VAL A 135 21.35 21.95 33.50
N LEU A 136 20.04 22.17 33.52
CA LEU A 136 19.44 23.48 33.74
C LEU A 136 19.90 24.14 35.04
N ARG A 137 20.13 23.38 36.12
CA ARG A 137 20.70 23.91 37.37
C ARG A 137 22.12 24.40 37.19
N ALA A 138 22.94 23.69 36.41
CA ALA A 138 24.30 24.12 36.10
C ALA A 138 24.29 25.43 35.29
N LEU A 139 23.41 25.55 34.28
CA LEU A 139 23.25 26.80 33.52
C LEU A 139 22.81 27.96 34.43
N CYS A 140 21.86 27.70 35.33
CA CYS A 140 21.38 28.67 36.31
C CYS A 140 22.48 29.19 37.25
N ALA A 141 23.48 28.37 37.58
CA ALA A 141 24.60 28.78 38.44
C ALA A 141 25.58 29.72 37.73
N ARG A 142 25.54 29.76 36.39
CA ARG A 142 26.37 30.60 35.52
C ARG A 142 25.67 31.88 35.07
N ALA A 143 24.34 31.96 35.22
CA ALA A 143 23.53 33.11 34.85
C ALA A 143 23.28 34.05 36.04
N ARG A 144 23.70 35.32 35.93
CA ARG A 144 23.52 36.34 36.97
C ARG A 144 22.16 37.02 36.91
N LEU A 145 21.68 37.36 35.71
CA LEU A 145 20.49 38.17 35.49
C LEU A 145 19.38 37.44 34.73
N GLY A 146 19.72 36.65 33.71
CA GLY A 146 18.73 35.97 32.90
C GLY A 146 19.20 34.68 32.22
N LEU A 147 18.24 33.84 31.86
CA LEU A 147 18.43 32.61 31.10
C LEU A 147 17.44 32.60 29.93
N VAL A 148 17.94 32.41 28.72
CA VAL A 148 17.16 32.28 27.50
C VAL A 148 17.23 30.83 27.03
N LEU A 149 16.08 30.23 26.78
CA LEU A 149 15.97 28.85 26.31
C LEU A 149 15.17 28.77 25.01
N VAL A 150 15.66 27.99 24.07
CA VAL A 150 14.92 27.56 22.87
C VAL A 150 14.88 26.05 22.88
N LEU A 151 13.69 25.48 23.01
CA LEU A 151 13.50 24.05 23.22
C LEU A 151 12.53 23.49 22.20
N PRO A 152 12.78 22.27 21.67
CA PRO A 152 11.77 21.57 20.93
C PRO A 152 10.60 21.23 21.88
N TYR A 153 9.38 21.50 21.42
CA TYR A 153 8.19 21.53 22.28
C TYR A 153 7.13 20.56 21.77
N ARG A 154 6.49 19.84 22.70
CA ARG A 154 5.40 18.87 22.43
C ARG A 154 5.78 17.84 21.34
N GLU A 155 7.02 17.38 21.37
CA GLU A 155 7.52 16.34 20.48
C GLU A 155 6.78 15.01 20.73
N ARG A 156 5.88 14.64 19.82
CA ARG A 156 5.15 13.37 19.84
C ARG A 156 6.00 12.24 19.27
N ASP A 157 6.69 12.53 18.18
CA ASP A 157 7.61 11.63 17.49
C ASP A 157 9.03 12.16 17.71
N ARG A 158 9.69 11.61 18.72
CA ARG A 158 11.01 12.06 19.17
C ARG A 158 12.10 11.44 18.29
N ILE A 159 13.04 12.26 17.85
CA ILE A 159 14.21 11.76 17.12
C ILE A 159 15.15 11.01 18.05
N GLU A 160 15.93 10.06 17.53
CA GLU A 160 16.74 9.14 18.33
C GLU A 160 17.72 9.83 19.31
N GLU A 161 18.24 11.00 18.93
CA GLU A 161 19.18 11.78 19.73
C GLU A 161 18.53 12.60 20.86
N HIS A 162 17.20 12.74 20.83
CA HIS A 162 16.46 13.42 21.87
C HIS A 162 16.10 12.39 22.95
N HIS A 163 16.55 12.65 24.16
CA HIS A 163 16.28 11.79 25.32
C HIS A 163 15.16 12.34 26.21
N PHE A 164 14.74 13.59 26.01
CA PHE A 164 13.65 14.23 26.74
C PHE A 164 12.76 15.08 25.82
N SER A 165 11.45 15.09 26.07
CA SER A 165 10.50 15.94 25.33
C SER A 165 9.88 16.96 26.28
N PHE A 166 9.91 18.24 25.92
CA PHE A 166 9.35 19.30 26.75
C PHE A 166 7.85 19.47 26.52
N TRP A 167 7.09 19.34 27.60
CA TRP A 167 5.65 19.54 27.67
C TRP A 167 5.32 20.70 28.62
N PRO A 168 4.14 21.35 28.51
CA PRO A 168 3.75 22.43 29.41
C PRO A 168 3.92 22.08 30.90
N GLU A 169 3.64 20.84 31.26
CA GLU A 169 3.69 20.34 32.64
C GLU A 169 5.12 20.13 33.14
N SER A 170 6.09 20.04 32.22
CA SER A 170 7.51 19.84 32.55
C SER A 170 8.26 21.15 32.78
N LEU A 171 7.76 22.28 32.27
CA LEU A 171 8.48 23.55 32.27
C LEU A 171 8.09 24.40 33.49
N PRO A 172 9.01 24.60 34.46
CA PRO A 172 8.67 25.31 35.68
C PRO A 172 8.59 26.81 35.43
N ALA A 173 7.58 27.48 36.02
CA ALA A 173 7.50 28.96 36.01
C ALA A 173 8.59 29.63 36.87
N ARG A 174 9.23 28.87 37.77
CA ARG A 174 10.31 29.31 38.65
C ARG A 174 11.46 28.30 38.63
N LEU A 175 12.67 28.79 38.35
CA LEU A 175 13.88 27.96 38.35
C LEU A 175 14.48 27.82 39.77
N PRO A 176 15.35 26.81 40.00
CA PRO A 176 15.94 26.55 41.32
C PRO A 176 16.75 27.71 41.92
N ASN A 177 17.38 28.55 41.09
CA ASN A 177 18.09 29.76 41.51
C ASN A 177 17.15 30.95 41.83
N GLY A 178 15.82 30.74 41.76
CA GLY A 178 14.81 31.75 42.05
C GLY A 178 14.38 32.60 40.87
N PHE A 179 14.97 32.40 39.67
CA PHE A 179 14.56 33.11 38.46
C PHE A 179 13.11 32.80 38.10
N ARG A 180 12.41 33.79 37.56
CA ARG A 180 11.00 33.72 37.18
C ARG A 180 10.86 33.79 35.67
N LEU A 181 9.92 33.03 35.13
CA LEU A 181 9.54 33.12 33.72
C LEU A 181 8.94 34.51 33.45
N ALA A 182 9.57 35.25 32.53
CA ALA A 182 9.15 36.58 32.11
C ALA A 182 8.52 36.56 30.70
N TRP A 183 8.91 35.59 29.86
CA TRP A 183 8.44 35.47 28.48
C TRP A 183 8.44 34.00 28.04
N ALA A 184 7.40 33.58 27.32
CA ALA A 184 7.30 32.29 26.66
C ALA A 184 6.44 32.39 25.38
N ARG A 185 6.99 31.95 24.25
CA ARG A 185 6.30 31.93 22.97
C ARG A 185 6.52 30.59 22.26
N VAL A 186 5.42 29.97 21.85
CA VAL A 186 5.45 28.76 21.01
C VAL A 186 5.49 29.19 19.54
N VAL A 187 6.37 28.56 18.77
CA VAL A 187 6.59 28.82 17.36
C VAL A 187 6.40 27.51 16.59
N ASP A 188 5.50 27.51 15.62
CA ASP A 188 5.33 26.37 14.71
C ASP A 188 6.31 26.48 13.53
N CYS A 189 7.43 25.77 13.64
CA CYS A 189 8.50 25.80 12.65
C CYS A 189 8.13 25.11 11.32
N ARG A 190 7.04 24.32 11.26
CA ARG A 190 6.57 23.72 9.99
C ARG A 190 6.08 24.76 8.99
N SER A 191 5.69 25.92 9.50
CA SER A 191 5.14 27.01 8.70
C SER A 191 6.18 28.05 8.25
N LEU A 192 7.42 27.94 8.74
CA LEU A 192 8.51 28.85 8.43
C LEU A 192 9.19 28.48 7.10
N PRO A 193 9.63 29.46 6.29
CA PRO A 193 10.45 29.20 5.11
C PRO A 193 11.80 28.58 5.54
N ASP A 194 12.35 27.71 4.69
CA ASP A 194 13.66 27.07 4.89
C ASP A 194 13.79 26.37 6.26
N THR A 195 12.74 25.65 6.66
CA THR A 195 12.68 25.00 7.97
C THR A 195 13.69 23.85 8.10
N HIS A 196 14.52 23.92 9.14
CA HIS A 196 15.41 22.83 9.55
C HIS A 196 14.87 22.05 10.77
N TRP A 197 13.59 22.29 11.13
CA TRP A 197 12.88 21.61 12.21
C TRP A 197 11.37 21.54 11.94
N ALA A 198 10.86 20.34 11.66
CA ALA A 198 9.45 20.11 11.33
C ALA A 198 8.54 19.92 12.57
N GLY A 199 8.76 20.69 13.64
CA GLY A 199 8.01 20.62 14.90
C GLY A 199 7.74 21.98 15.54
N GLU A 200 7.16 21.98 16.74
CA GLU A 200 7.01 23.20 17.54
C GLU A 200 8.31 23.48 18.32
N GLN A 201 8.65 24.75 18.50
CA GLN A 201 9.70 25.22 19.40
C GLN A 201 9.06 26.14 20.44
N ILE A 202 9.59 26.17 21.66
CA ILE A 202 9.22 27.15 22.67
C ILE A 202 10.43 28.02 23.01
N VAL A 203 10.26 29.33 22.86
CA VAL A 203 11.27 30.36 23.18
C VAL A 203 10.91 30.99 24.52
N MET A 204 11.82 30.94 25.48
CA MET A 204 11.56 31.33 26.87
C MET A 204 12.64 32.27 27.43
N VAL A 205 12.24 33.20 28.29
CA VAL A 205 13.14 34.08 29.04
C VAL A 205 12.82 33.98 30.52
N TYR A 206 13.80 33.53 31.30
CA TYR A 206 13.80 33.58 32.76
C TYR A 206 14.70 34.70 33.24
N GLY A 207 14.31 35.37 34.33
CA GLY A 207 15.12 36.45 34.90
C GLY A 207 15.10 36.49 36.43
N ALA A 208 16.16 37.05 37.02
CA ALA A 208 16.22 37.37 38.43
C ALA A 208 15.10 38.35 38.80
N ALA A 209 14.38 38.09 39.91
CA ALA A 209 13.24 38.92 40.30
C ALA A 209 13.60 40.41 40.42
N SER A 210 14.72 40.74 41.07
CA SER A 210 15.20 42.12 41.20
C SER A 210 15.51 42.80 39.85
N TRP A 211 15.96 42.04 38.86
CA TRP A 211 16.29 42.55 37.53
C TRP A 211 15.04 42.78 36.67
N LEU A 212 14.04 41.91 36.82
CA LEU A 212 12.73 42.04 36.16
C LEU A 212 11.90 43.17 36.81
N ASP A 213 11.86 43.23 38.14
CA ASP A 213 11.10 44.24 38.89
C ASP A 213 11.61 45.65 38.59
N GLY A 214 12.93 45.82 38.47
CA GLY A 214 13.56 47.10 38.12
C GLY A 214 13.23 47.62 36.70
N ARG A 215 12.58 46.81 35.86
CA ARG A 215 12.20 47.19 34.48
C ARG A 215 10.79 47.73 34.35
N GLN A 216 9.95 47.57 35.38
CA GLN A 216 8.53 47.96 35.32
C GLN A 216 7.82 47.39 34.07
N LEU A 217 8.09 46.13 33.73
CA LEU A 217 7.50 45.46 32.57
C LEU A 217 5.96 45.50 32.64
N MET A 218 5.31 45.85 31.54
CA MET A 218 3.86 45.84 31.42
C MET A 218 3.37 44.47 30.97
N LEU A 219 2.06 44.20 31.07
CA LEU A 219 1.51 42.91 30.61
C LEU A 219 1.80 42.63 29.13
N SER A 220 1.89 43.66 28.29
CA SER A 220 2.29 43.54 26.88
C SER A 220 3.74 43.09 26.68
N ASP A 221 4.60 43.31 27.67
CA ASP A 221 6.01 42.91 27.66
C ASP A 221 6.22 41.49 28.21
N CYS A 222 5.15 40.89 28.75
CA CYS A 222 5.09 39.56 29.36
C CYS A 222 4.11 38.68 28.58
N GLN A 223 4.58 38.00 27.53
CA GLN A 223 3.76 37.05 26.79
C GLN A 223 3.99 35.63 27.30
N VAL A 224 2.92 34.94 27.71
CA VAL A 224 2.90 33.49 27.96
C VAL A 224 1.72 32.94 27.17
N SER A 225 1.88 32.78 25.86
CA SER A 225 0.77 32.34 25.00
C SER A 225 0.74 30.82 24.88
N GLY A 226 -0.31 30.20 25.42
CA GLY A 226 -0.62 28.77 25.25
C GLY A 226 -1.43 28.44 23.99
N ASP A 227 -2.04 29.44 23.35
CA ASP A 227 -2.82 29.30 22.12
C ASP A 227 -2.44 30.41 21.13
N ASP A 228 -1.85 30.04 20.00
CA ASP A 228 -1.61 30.96 18.90
C ASP A 228 -2.89 31.06 18.04
N THR A 229 -3.86 31.83 18.54
CA THR A 229 -5.07 32.20 17.80
C THR A 229 -4.73 32.82 16.45
N ALA A 230 -3.57 33.48 16.32
CA ALA A 230 -3.11 34.06 15.06
C ALA A 230 -2.56 32.99 14.09
N ALA A 231 -1.93 31.91 14.57
CA ALA A 231 -1.60 30.75 13.73
C ALA A 231 -2.87 30.01 13.30
N ARG A 232 -3.86 29.85 14.19
CA ARG A 232 -5.18 29.31 13.81
C ARG A 232 -5.88 30.18 12.76
N LEU A 233 -5.83 31.50 12.90
CA LEU A 233 -6.38 32.44 11.92
C LEU A 233 -5.63 32.37 10.58
N ARG A 234 -4.29 32.37 10.58
CA ARG A 234 -3.49 32.20 9.36
C ARG A 234 -3.71 30.85 8.68
N PHE A 235 -3.92 29.79 9.47
CA PHE A 235 -4.25 28.47 8.98
C PHE A 235 -5.65 28.46 8.34
N LEU A 236 -6.65 29.03 9.02
CA LEU A 236 -8.00 29.18 8.49
C LEU A 236 -8.05 30.06 7.24
N GLU A 237 -7.25 31.13 7.17
CA GLU A 237 -7.13 31.98 5.99
C GLU A 237 -6.50 31.23 4.81
N ARG A 238 -5.47 30.41 5.06
CA ARG A 238 -4.86 29.54 4.04
C ARG A 238 -5.82 28.46 3.56
N ASP A 239 -6.52 27.80 4.47
CA ASP A 239 -7.52 26.77 4.16
C ASP A 239 -8.69 27.37 3.38
N LEU A 240 -9.16 28.56 3.77
CA LEU A 240 -10.19 29.28 3.04
C LEU A 240 -9.71 29.63 1.63
N THR A 241 -8.47 30.14 1.49
CA THR A 241 -7.89 30.47 0.18
C THR A 241 -7.75 29.24 -0.71
N GLN A 242 -7.25 28.11 -0.17
CA GLN A 242 -7.16 26.84 -0.91
C GLN A 242 -8.54 26.29 -1.27
N ALA A 243 -9.51 26.37 -0.37
CA ALA A 243 -10.88 25.94 -0.63
C ALA A 243 -11.54 26.80 -1.72
N THR A 244 -11.32 28.12 -1.71
CA THR A 244 -11.80 29.03 -2.77
C THR A 244 -11.15 28.71 -4.12
N HIS A 245 -9.84 28.44 -4.16
CA HIS A 245 -9.17 28.06 -5.41
C HIS A 245 -9.67 26.69 -5.93
N ARG A 246 -9.88 25.71 -5.04
CA ARG A 246 -10.49 24.41 -5.40
C ARG A 246 -11.91 24.59 -5.90
N LEU A 247 -12.71 25.45 -5.29
CA LEU A 247 -14.07 25.75 -5.74
C LEU A 247 -14.07 26.35 -7.14
N GLN A 248 -13.20 27.33 -7.42
CA GLN A 248 -13.05 27.93 -8.75
C GLN A 248 -12.61 26.91 -9.81
N GLN A 249 -11.70 26.01 -9.45
CA GLN A 249 -11.27 24.93 -10.35
C GLN A 249 -12.39 23.94 -10.62
N LEU A 250 -13.12 23.51 -9.59
CA LEU A 250 -14.29 22.63 -9.74
C LEU A 250 -15.42 23.28 -10.56
N GLU A 251 -15.63 24.59 -10.43
CA GLU A 251 -16.58 25.34 -11.25
C GLU A 251 -16.16 25.39 -12.72
N GLN A 252 -14.86 25.58 -13.00
CA GLN A 252 -14.33 25.50 -14.37
C GLN A 252 -14.47 24.09 -14.95
N ASP A 253 -14.12 23.07 -14.18
CA ASP A 253 -14.25 21.67 -14.59
C ASP A 253 -15.71 21.30 -14.85
N ASN A 254 -16.65 21.76 -14.01
CA ASN A 254 -18.08 21.55 -14.20
C ASN A 254 -18.58 22.23 -15.48
N ARG A 255 -18.15 23.48 -15.76
CA ARG A 255 -18.48 24.16 -17.04
C ARG A 255 -17.95 23.39 -18.25
N MET A 256 -16.71 22.89 -18.19
CA MET A 256 -16.11 22.07 -19.24
C MET A 256 -16.89 20.75 -19.44
N GLN A 257 -17.28 20.09 -18.36
CA GLN A 257 -18.09 18.87 -18.40
C GLN A 257 -19.49 19.14 -18.97
N GLN A 258 -20.14 20.24 -18.60
CA GLN A 258 -21.43 20.65 -19.16
C GLN A 258 -21.34 20.94 -20.67
N GLN A 259 -20.26 21.58 -21.12
CA GLN A 259 -20.02 21.80 -22.54
C GLN A 259 -19.80 20.49 -23.30
N ALA A 260 -18.96 19.59 -22.76
CA ALA A 260 -18.74 18.27 -23.34
C ALA A 260 -20.04 17.42 -23.36
N LEU A 261 -20.88 17.54 -22.34
CA LEU A 261 -22.20 16.88 -22.29
C LEU A 261 -23.13 17.44 -23.37
N ALA A 262 -23.14 18.76 -23.58
CA ALA A 262 -23.93 19.39 -24.63
C ALA A 262 -23.47 18.95 -26.03
N GLU A 263 -22.15 18.88 -26.27
CA GLU A 263 -21.57 18.39 -27.52
C GLU A 263 -21.94 16.93 -27.79
N ARG A 264 -21.81 16.06 -26.78
CA ARG A 264 -22.22 14.65 -26.89
C ARG A 264 -23.72 14.49 -27.11
N THR A 265 -24.54 15.32 -26.48
CA THR A 265 -26.00 15.32 -26.69
C THR A 265 -26.34 15.73 -28.12
N ALA A 266 -25.63 16.70 -28.68
CA ALA A 266 -25.78 17.09 -30.09
C ALA A 266 -25.34 15.98 -31.06
N GLN A 267 -24.25 15.28 -30.76
CA GLN A 267 -23.80 14.12 -31.52
C GLN A 267 -24.81 12.97 -31.47
N LEU A 268 -25.36 12.66 -30.30
CA LEU A 268 -26.41 11.65 -30.12
C LEU A 268 -27.66 12.00 -30.94
N ALA A 269 -28.10 13.25 -30.94
CA ALA A 269 -29.20 13.70 -31.79
C ALA A 269 -28.89 13.55 -33.30
N GLY A 270 -27.62 13.72 -33.69
CA GLY A 270 -27.14 13.42 -35.05
C GLY A 270 -27.25 11.93 -35.39
N LEU A 271 -26.71 11.08 -34.53
CA LEU A 271 -26.76 9.62 -34.68
C LEU A 271 -28.19 9.08 -34.66
N GLU A 272 -29.09 9.65 -33.86
CA GLU A 272 -30.50 9.27 -33.88
C GLU A 272 -31.18 9.60 -35.21
N ARG A 273 -30.86 10.74 -35.84
CA ARG A 273 -31.36 11.08 -37.17
C ARG A 273 -30.84 10.10 -38.22
N GLU A 274 -29.55 9.75 -38.14
CA GLU A 274 -28.95 8.77 -39.04
C GLU A 274 -29.58 7.38 -38.85
N HIS A 275 -29.75 6.94 -37.60
CA HIS A 275 -30.40 5.67 -37.27
C HIS A 275 -31.85 5.63 -37.78
N ARG A 276 -32.63 6.72 -37.63
CA ARG A 276 -33.98 6.81 -38.20
C ARG A 276 -33.97 6.72 -39.73
N SER A 277 -33.01 7.37 -40.40
CA SER A 277 -32.84 7.27 -41.85
C SER A 277 -32.50 5.83 -42.28
N GLN A 278 -31.58 5.18 -41.58
CA GLN A 278 -31.22 3.78 -41.82
C GLN A 278 -32.40 2.83 -41.56
N GLN A 279 -33.22 3.09 -40.53
CA GLN A 279 -34.44 2.31 -40.27
C GLN A 279 -35.45 2.46 -41.41
N GLN A 280 -35.69 3.67 -41.92
CA GLN A 280 -36.56 3.89 -43.07
C GLN A 280 -36.03 3.19 -44.34
N ALA A 281 -34.72 3.25 -44.58
CA ALA A 281 -34.09 2.54 -45.67
C ALA A 281 -34.23 1.01 -45.52
N LEU A 282 -34.06 0.49 -44.30
CA LEU A 282 -34.24 -0.93 -44.00
C LEU A 282 -35.70 -1.37 -44.19
N GLU A 283 -36.67 -0.55 -43.79
CA GLU A 283 -38.10 -0.80 -44.03
C GLU A 283 -38.43 -0.82 -45.52
N GLN A 284 -37.85 0.10 -46.30
CA GLN A 284 -38.00 0.10 -47.76
C GLN A 284 -37.39 -1.17 -48.37
N MET A 285 -36.15 -1.51 -48.01
CA MET A 285 -35.50 -2.75 -48.46
C MET A 285 -36.29 -4.00 -48.03
N THR A 286 -36.92 -3.99 -46.85
CA THR A 286 -37.76 -5.08 -46.37
C THR A 286 -39.02 -5.23 -47.22
N ARG A 287 -39.66 -4.11 -47.59
CA ARG A 287 -40.78 -4.11 -48.53
C ARG A 287 -40.37 -4.63 -49.91
N ASP A 288 -39.23 -4.19 -50.43
CA ASP A 288 -38.69 -4.67 -51.71
C ASP A 288 -38.32 -6.16 -51.66
N HIS A 289 -37.80 -6.62 -50.52
CA HIS A 289 -37.52 -8.01 -50.26
C HIS A 289 -38.81 -8.84 -50.21
N GLN A 290 -39.85 -8.37 -49.52
CA GLN A 290 -41.17 -9.03 -49.49
C GLN A 290 -41.80 -9.11 -50.88
N ALA A 291 -41.73 -8.03 -51.67
CA ALA A 291 -42.19 -8.03 -53.06
C ALA A 291 -41.38 -9.02 -53.92
N SER A 292 -40.07 -9.12 -53.70
CA SER A 292 -39.20 -10.09 -54.37
C SER A 292 -39.45 -11.52 -53.90
N GLN A 293 -39.76 -11.73 -52.62
CA GLN A 293 -40.20 -13.02 -52.09
C GLN A 293 -41.55 -13.43 -52.68
N ALA A 294 -42.50 -12.52 -52.85
CA ALA A 294 -43.76 -12.81 -53.53
C ALA A 294 -43.53 -13.25 -54.98
N ARG A 295 -42.60 -12.60 -55.69
CA ARG A 295 -42.13 -13.05 -57.03
C ARG A 295 -41.47 -14.44 -56.97
N LEU A 296 -40.62 -14.71 -55.98
CA LEU A 296 -40.00 -16.03 -55.78
C LEU A 296 -41.03 -17.11 -55.42
N VAL A 297 -42.07 -16.79 -54.65
CA VAL A 297 -43.17 -17.71 -54.33
C VAL A 297 -43.97 -18.04 -55.58
N ALA A 298 -44.20 -17.07 -56.47
CA ALA A 298 -44.77 -17.33 -57.79
C ALA A 298 -43.89 -18.27 -58.62
N VAL A 299 -42.55 -18.09 -58.60
CA VAL A 299 -41.58 -19.01 -59.21
C VAL A 299 -41.60 -20.39 -58.52
N TRP A 300 -41.72 -20.46 -57.19
CA TRP A 300 -41.80 -21.71 -56.43
C TRP A 300 -43.12 -22.45 -56.64
N GLY A 301 -44.17 -21.71 -56.99
CA GLY A 301 -45.47 -22.22 -57.40
C GLY A 301 -45.52 -22.73 -58.84
N SER A 302 -44.51 -22.41 -59.66
CA SER A 302 -44.43 -22.85 -61.06
C SER A 302 -44.24 -24.37 -61.18
N ALA A 303 -44.75 -24.94 -62.28
CA ALA A 303 -44.68 -26.37 -62.54
C ALA A 303 -43.24 -26.91 -62.55
N SER A 304 -42.28 -26.11 -63.03
CA SER A 304 -40.85 -26.46 -63.11
C SER A 304 -40.16 -26.56 -61.74
N TRP A 305 -40.55 -25.73 -60.76
CA TRP A 305 -39.95 -25.78 -59.41
C TRP A 305 -40.46 -26.96 -58.57
N ARG A 306 -41.72 -27.36 -58.78
CA ARG A 306 -42.35 -28.49 -58.09
C ARG A 306 -41.77 -29.85 -58.53
N LEU A 307 -41.40 -29.98 -59.81
CA LEU A 307 -40.82 -31.20 -60.39
C LEU A 307 -39.44 -31.58 -59.84
N THR A 308 -38.62 -30.61 -59.41
CA THR A 308 -37.23 -30.84 -58.95
C THR A 308 -37.07 -30.91 -57.42
N LYS A 309 -38.20 -30.96 -56.69
CA LYS A 309 -38.27 -30.93 -55.21
C LYS A 309 -37.74 -32.23 -54.53
N PRO A 310 -37.96 -33.46 -55.04
CA PRO A 310 -37.49 -34.68 -54.38
C PRO A 310 -35.96 -34.82 -54.39
N LEU A 311 -35.30 -34.40 -55.48
CA LEU A 311 -33.85 -34.48 -55.66
C LEU A 311 -33.07 -33.52 -54.75
N ARG A 312 -33.69 -32.42 -54.31
CA ARG A 312 -33.07 -31.41 -53.45
C ARG A 312 -33.24 -31.71 -51.96
N ALA A 313 -34.34 -32.35 -51.58
CA ALA A 313 -34.57 -32.80 -50.21
C ALA A 313 -33.68 -34.00 -49.81
N GLY A 314 -33.43 -34.93 -50.73
CA GLY A 314 -32.55 -36.08 -50.49
C GLY A 314 -31.10 -35.70 -50.21
N LYS A 315 -30.56 -34.65 -50.86
CA LYS A 315 -29.16 -34.24 -50.73
C LYS A 315 -28.84 -33.59 -49.37
N MET A 316 -29.81 -32.93 -48.74
CA MET A 316 -29.60 -32.19 -47.49
C MET A 316 -29.92 -33.03 -46.24
N ALA A 317 -30.82 -34.02 -46.35
CA ALA A 317 -31.13 -34.95 -45.26
C ALA A 317 -30.02 -36.00 -45.03
N LEU A 318 -29.23 -36.33 -46.07
CA LEU A 318 -28.12 -37.28 -45.98
C LEU A 318 -26.80 -36.69 -45.46
N THR A 319 -26.66 -35.36 -45.39
CA THR A 319 -25.36 -34.73 -45.11
C THR A 319 -25.26 -34.06 -43.73
N GLN A 320 -26.32 -33.45 -43.17
CA GLN A 320 -26.23 -32.73 -41.87
C GLN A 320 -27.55 -32.68 -41.05
N PRO A 321 -27.97 -33.79 -40.40
CA PRO A 321 -29.25 -33.89 -39.69
C PRO A 321 -29.37 -33.01 -38.42
N ARG A 322 -28.26 -32.75 -37.71
CA ARG A 322 -28.26 -31.91 -36.49
C ARG A 322 -28.50 -30.41 -36.78
N GLN A 323 -28.05 -29.91 -37.94
CA GLN A 323 -28.30 -28.51 -38.33
C GLN A 323 -29.76 -28.25 -38.73
N ALA A 324 -30.44 -29.25 -39.29
CA ALA A 324 -31.84 -29.14 -39.65
C ALA A 324 -32.73 -28.97 -38.40
N ALA A 325 -32.45 -29.75 -37.35
CA ALA A 325 -33.16 -29.68 -36.06
C ALA A 325 -32.92 -28.36 -35.31
N TYR A 326 -31.68 -27.86 -35.26
CA TYR A 326 -31.34 -26.58 -34.61
C TYR A 326 -32.01 -25.37 -35.28
N ARG A 327 -32.10 -25.38 -36.61
CA ARG A 327 -32.76 -24.30 -37.37
C ARG A 327 -34.27 -24.27 -37.14
N ALA A 328 -34.90 -25.42 -36.95
CA ALA A 328 -36.31 -25.51 -36.59
C ALA A 328 -36.58 -24.92 -35.18
N LEU A 329 -35.78 -25.29 -34.18
CA LEU A 329 -35.91 -24.79 -32.80
C LEU A 329 -35.65 -23.27 -32.70
N ARG A 330 -34.67 -22.75 -33.45
CA ARG A 330 -34.35 -21.32 -33.49
C ARG A 330 -35.45 -20.47 -34.15
N ALA A 331 -36.15 -21.04 -35.13
CA ALA A 331 -37.26 -20.36 -35.81
C ALA A 331 -38.48 -20.20 -34.89
N VAL A 332 -38.78 -21.21 -34.07
CA VAL A 332 -39.87 -21.18 -33.08
C VAL A 332 -39.62 -20.12 -32.00
N TYR A 333 -38.39 -20.01 -31.49
CA TYR A 333 -38.03 -19.01 -30.47
C TYR A 333 -38.19 -17.55 -30.94
N ARG A 334 -37.83 -17.27 -32.21
CA ARG A 334 -37.93 -15.93 -32.80
C ARG A 334 -39.37 -15.49 -33.10
N GLY A 335 -40.32 -16.42 -33.11
CA GLY A 335 -41.74 -16.14 -33.35
C GLY A 335 -42.52 -15.72 -32.10
N LEU A 336 -41.92 -15.71 -30.91
CA LEU A 336 -42.62 -15.37 -29.65
C LEU A 336 -42.72 -13.85 -29.42
N PRO A 337 -43.76 -13.32 -28.74
CA PRO A 337 -43.90 -11.90 -28.44
C PRO A 337 -42.83 -11.35 -27.47
N GLY A 338 -42.47 -10.06 -27.59
CA GLY A 338 -41.30 -9.44 -26.93
C GLY A 338 -41.24 -9.54 -25.39
N GLY A 339 -42.39 -9.44 -24.70
CA GLY A 339 -42.45 -9.64 -23.24
C GLY A 339 -42.16 -11.09 -22.80
N LEU A 340 -42.51 -12.07 -23.65
CA LEU A 340 -42.16 -13.47 -23.45
C LEU A 340 -40.70 -13.76 -23.87
N GLN A 341 -40.19 -13.13 -24.93
CA GLN A 341 -38.78 -13.23 -25.32
C GLN A 341 -37.83 -12.68 -24.24
N LEU A 342 -38.22 -11.61 -23.53
CA LEU A 342 -37.46 -11.02 -22.43
C LEU A 342 -37.53 -11.87 -21.15
N ARG A 343 -38.71 -12.43 -20.81
CA ARG A 343 -38.85 -13.42 -19.72
C ARG A 343 -38.13 -14.74 -20.01
N LEU A 344 -38.01 -15.15 -21.28
CA LEU A 344 -37.33 -16.36 -21.74
C LEU A 344 -35.85 -16.14 -22.09
N ASN A 345 -35.32 -14.91 -22.02
CA ASN A 345 -33.93 -14.61 -22.40
C ASN A 345 -32.92 -15.22 -21.40
N GLY A 346 -33.30 -15.31 -20.12
CA GLY A 346 -32.57 -16.06 -19.10
C GLY A 346 -32.66 -17.58 -19.29
N LEU A 347 -33.72 -18.08 -19.93
CA LEU A 347 -33.91 -19.49 -20.32
C LEU A 347 -33.14 -19.84 -21.60
N ARG A 348 -33.00 -18.91 -22.54
CA ARG A 348 -32.17 -19.05 -23.76
C ARG A 348 -30.70 -19.26 -23.42
N HIS A 349 -30.12 -18.49 -22.51
CA HIS A 349 -28.73 -18.68 -22.09
C HIS A 349 -28.50 -19.99 -21.32
N ARG A 350 -29.54 -20.49 -20.64
CA ARG A 350 -29.52 -21.75 -19.91
C ARG A 350 -29.79 -22.98 -20.79
N LEU A 351 -30.63 -22.85 -21.82
CA LEU A 351 -30.86 -23.87 -22.86
C LEU A 351 -29.64 -24.06 -23.77
N VAL A 352 -28.89 -22.98 -24.04
CA VAL A 352 -27.61 -23.04 -24.76
C VAL A 352 -26.52 -23.70 -23.90
N ARG A 353 -26.52 -23.51 -22.58
CA ARG A 353 -25.67 -24.27 -21.64
C ARG A 353 -26.10 -25.73 -21.50
N TRP A 354 -27.40 -26.00 -21.48
CA TRP A 354 -27.97 -27.36 -21.46
C TRP A 354 -27.64 -28.17 -22.72
N PHE A 355 -27.67 -27.54 -23.89
CA PHE A 355 -27.27 -28.16 -25.17
C PHE A 355 -25.76 -28.48 -25.24
N ARG A 356 -24.96 -27.88 -24.36
CA ARG A 356 -23.51 -28.07 -24.26
C ARG A 356 -23.12 -29.06 -23.17
N ASP A 357 -23.79 -29.02 -22.01
CA ASP A 357 -23.32 -29.65 -20.76
C ASP A 357 -24.35 -30.57 -20.06
N GLY A 358 -25.55 -30.81 -20.62
CA GLY A 358 -26.37 -32.00 -20.31
C GLY A 358 -27.06 -32.14 -18.93
N ALA A 359 -27.29 -31.09 -18.13
CA ALA A 359 -28.01 -31.19 -16.85
C ALA A 359 -29.07 -30.08 -16.62
N SER A 360 -30.11 -30.39 -15.83
CA SER A 360 -31.39 -29.68 -15.64
C SER A 360 -31.34 -28.33 -14.88
N LEU A 361 -32.38 -27.51 -15.07
CA LEU A 361 -32.55 -26.15 -14.53
C LEU A 361 -33.68 -26.01 -13.52
N PRO A 362 -33.52 -25.14 -12.50
CA PRO A 362 -34.62 -24.35 -11.93
C PRO A 362 -34.45 -22.82 -12.10
N LEU A 363 -35.57 -22.09 -12.15
CA LEU A 363 -35.71 -20.63 -12.31
C LEU A 363 -36.24 -19.98 -11.01
N ALA A 364 -35.65 -18.87 -10.55
CA ALA A 364 -36.35 -17.71 -9.96
C ALA A 364 -35.41 -16.48 -9.83
N TRP A 365 -35.94 -15.26 -10.02
CA TRP A 365 -35.34 -13.96 -9.66
C TRP A 365 -36.46 -13.04 -9.16
N SER A 366 -36.46 -12.73 -7.86
CA SER A 366 -37.12 -11.60 -7.17
C SER A 366 -37.05 -11.90 -5.66
N GLY A 367 -36.27 -11.13 -4.89
CA GLY A 367 -36.12 -11.37 -3.43
C GLY A 367 -35.88 -12.83 -3.09
N GLY A 368 -34.92 -13.46 -3.79
CA GLY A 368 -34.93 -14.90 -4.02
C GLY A 368 -34.96 -15.71 -2.74
N PRO A 369 -35.73 -16.81 -2.66
CA PRO A 369 -35.60 -17.75 -1.57
C PRO A 369 -34.14 -18.22 -1.49
N ARG A 370 -33.69 -18.67 -0.30
CA ARG A 370 -32.42 -19.42 -0.12
C ARG A 370 -32.15 -20.21 -1.39
N ASP A 371 -30.97 -20.08 -2.01
CA ASP A 371 -30.51 -21.16 -2.87
C ASP A 371 -30.68 -22.43 -2.02
N PRO A 372 -31.49 -23.43 -2.43
CA PRO A 372 -31.73 -24.60 -1.58
C PRO A 372 -30.42 -25.32 -1.20
N ALA A 373 -29.30 -25.02 -1.86
CA ALA A 373 -27.96 -25.45 -1.48
C ALA A 373 -27.30 -24.64 -0.35
N ASP A 374 -27.72 -23.40 -0.09
CA ASP A 374 -27.20 -22.60 1.02
C ASP A 374 -27.80 -23.12 2.33
N LEU A 375 -26.93 -23.65 3.19
CA LEU A 375 -27.35 -24.08 4.51
C LEU A 375 -27.70 -22.87 5.37
N SER A 376 -28.75 -22.99 6.18
CA SER A 376 -29.00 -22.05 7.26
C SER A 376 -27.93 -22.16 8.34
N TRP A 377 -27.86 -21.23 9.29
CA TRP A 377 -26.96 -21.38 10.44
C TRP A 377 -27.22 -22.69 11.21
N GLU A 378 -28.49 -23.04 11.43
CA GLU A 378 -28.85 -24.25 12.17
C GLU A 378 -28.48 -25.52 11.39
N ASP A 379 -28.74 -25.53 10.07
CA ASP A 379 -28.39 -26.65 9.20
C ASP A 379 -26.88 -26.79 9.05
N PHE A 380 -26.16 -25.69 8.82
CA PHE A 380 -24.70 -25.67 8.76
C PHE A 380 -24.11 -26.18 10.07
N ARG A 381 -24.63 -25.69 11.20
CA ARG A 381 -24.19 -26.15 12.51
C ARG A 381 -24.46 -27.64 12.71
N GLN A 382 -25.67 -28.13 12.46
CA GLN A 382 -25.98 -29.55 12.67
C GLN A 382 -25.30 -30.50 11.68
N GLN A 383 -25.13 -30.09 10.42
CA GLN A 383 -24.65 -30.97 9.35
C GLN A 383 -23.13 -30.89 9.18
N VAL A 384 -22.52 -29.74 9.45
CA VAL A 384 -21.10 -29.46 9.16
C VAL A 384 -20.26 -29.28 10.42
N LEU A 385 -20.76 -28.53 11.43
CA LEU A 385 -20.03 -28.31 12.68
C LEU A 385 -20.20 -29.48 13.67
N ASP A 386 -21.44 -29.78 14.05
CA ASP A 386 -21.85 -30.70 15.13
C ASP A 386 -22.19 -32.11 14.60
N GLY A 387 -22.24 -32.29 13.28
CA GLY A 387 -22.70 -33.52 12.64
C GLY A 387 -21.81 -34.73 12.94
N ALA A 388 -22.39 -35.94 12.85
CA ALA A 388 -21.73 -37.22 13.13
C ALA A 388 -20.48 -37.55 12.26
N ALA A 389 -20.11 -36.65 11.33
CA ALA A 389 -18.95 -36.70 10.45
C ALA A 389 -17.95 -35.55 10.70
N SER A 390 -17.96 -34.89 11.86
CA SER A 390 -16.99 -33.83 12.22
C SER A 390 -15.57 -34.39 12.46
N THR A 391 -15.00 -35.02 11.44
CA THR A 391 -13.62 -35.52 11.38
C THR A 391 -12.64 -34.43 10.94
N HIS A 392 -13.06 -33.16 10.99
CA HIS A 392 -12.23 -32.03 10.58
C HIS A 392 -11.04 -31.90 11.55
N LYS A 393 -9.85 -31.62 11.01
CA LYS A 393 -8.63 -31.43 11.83
C LYS A 393 -8.67 -30.16 12.69
N GLY A 394 -9.55 -29.23 12.34
CA GLY A 394 -9.74 -27.93 13.00
C GLY A 394 -10.60 -27.04 12.12
N ILE A 395 -11.00 -25.89 12.68
CA ILE A 395 -11.82 -24.89 11.99
C ILE A 395 -10.96 -23.66 11.72
N PHE A 396 -10.93 -23.22 10.46
CA PHE A 396 -10.24 -22.01 10.02
C PHE A 396 -11.26 -21.01 9.48
N VAL A 397 -11.29 -19.79 10.01
CA VAL A 397 -12.16 -18.71 9.57
C VAL A 397 -11.30 -17.64 8.92
N GLN A 398 -11.50 -17.43 7.62
CA GLN A 398 -10.88 -16.34 6.90
C GLN A 398 -11.79 -15.12 6.95
N GLU A 399 -11.31 -14.02 7.54
CA GLU A 399 -12.04 -12.74 7.55
C GLU A 399 -12.10 -12.11 6.16
N ALA A 400 -13.15 -11.31 5.95
CA ALA A 400 -13.43 -10.68 4.68
C ALA A 400 -12.33 -9.68 4.30
N ALA A 401 -11.54 -10.04 3.29
CA ALA A 401 -10.56 -9.17 2.65
C ALA A 401 -10.85 -9.01 1.15
N ILE A 402 -11.32 -10.08 0.51
CA ILE A 402 -11.68 -10.15 -0.90
C ILE A 402 -12.82 -11.15 -1.07
N ASP A 403 -13.64 -10.98 -2.10
CA ASP A 403 -14.68 -11.96 -2.44
C ASP A 403 -14.07 -13.23 -3.07
N TRP A 404 -14.80 -14.33 -3.02
CA TRP A 404 -14.40 -15.59 -3.64
C TRP A 404 -14.39 -15.47 -5.18
N ASN A 405 -15.44 -14.88 -5.77
CA ASN A 405 -15.60 -14.79 -7.22
C ASN A 405 -15.07 -13.47 -7.82
N VAL A 406 -13.85 -13.08 -7.44
CA VAL A 406 -13.16 -11.95 -8.08
C VAL A 406 -12.41 -12.36 -9.36
N PRO A 407 -12.13 -11.42 -10.30
CA PRO A 407 -11.40 -11.74 -11.52
C PRO A 407 -9.97 -12.28 -11.32
N LEU A 408 -9.32 -11.94 -10.20
CA LEU A 408 -7.99 -12.44 -9.85
C LEU A 408 -8.11 -13.39 -8.67
N TYR A 409 -7.78 -14.66 -8.90
CA TYR A 409 -7.66 -15.63 -7.82
C TYR A 409 -6.36 -15.36 -7.05
N GLN A 410 -6.45 -15.17 -5.73
CA GLN A 410 -5.37 -14.65 -4.89
C GLN A 410 -5.07 -15.60 -3.72
N ARG A 411 -4.08 -15.24 -2.90
CA ARG A 411 -3.68 -15.98 -1.69
C ARG A 411 -4.87 -16.41 -0.81
N PRO A 412 -5.88 -15.57 -0.48
CA PRO A 412 -6.95 -15.95 0.42
C PRO A 412 -7.75 -17.17 -0.07
N GLN A 413 -8.06 -17.22 -1.37
CA GLN A 413 -8.80 -18.33 -1.95
C GLN A 413 -7.93 -19.59 -2.05
N HIS A 414 -6.65 -19.42 -2.39
CA HIS A 414 -5.70 -20.52 -2.47
C HIS A 414 -5.46 -21.23 -1.13
N ILE A 415 -5.18 -20.46 -0.08
CA ILE A 415 -4.90 -21.02 1.24
C ILE A 415 -6.14 -21.70 1.82
N ALA A 416 -7.32 -21.11 1.62
CA ALA A 416 -8.59 -21.69 2.00
C ALA A 416 -8.84 -23.05 1.28
N ALA A 417 -8.66 -23.09 -0.04
CA ALA A 417 -8.82 -24.32 -0.82
C ALA A 417 -7.81 -25.41 -0.40
N ALA A 418 -6.57 -25.04 -0.10
CA ALA A 418 -5.54 -25.97 0.34
C ALA A 418 -5.79 -26.53 1.75
N LEU A 419 -6.16 -25.68 2.72
CA LEU A 419 -6.56 -26.11 4.07
C LEU A 419 -7.77 -27.04 4.02
N GLY A 420 -8.77 -26.72 3.18
CA GLY A 420 -9.94 -27.56 2.96
C GLY A 420 -9.58 -28.97 2.50
N ARG A 421 -8.66 -29.09 1.53
CA ARG A 421 -8.13 -30.38 1.04
C ARG A 421 -7.30 -31.13 2.08
N LEU A 422 -6.63 -30.42 3.00
CA LEU A 422 -5.92 -31.03 4.13
C LEU A 422 -6.86 -31.57 5.22
N GLY A 423 -8.17 -31.34 5.09
CA GLY A 423 -9.20 -31.81 6.03
C GLY A 423 -9.58 -30.81 7.11
N TYR A 424 -9.22 -29.53 6.96
CA TYR A 424 -9.73 -28.46 7.83
C TYR A 424 -11.07 -27.97 7.32
N LEU A 425 -11.98 -27.63 8.24
CA LEU A 425 -13.18 -26.90 7.87
C LEU A 425 -12.82 -25.43 7.71
N VAL A 426 -12.98 -24.89 6.51
CA VAL A 426 -12.72 -23.47 6.23
C VAL A 426 -14.04 -22.73 6.06
N VAL A 427 -14.22 -21.67 6.84
CA VAL A 427 -15.30 -20.70 6.65
C VAL A 427 -14.69 -19.42 6.07
N PHE A 428 -14.99 -19.13 4.82
CA PHE A 428 -14.52 -17.95 4.10
C PHE A 428 -15.59 -16.85 4.16
N ARG A 429 -15.28 -15.73 4.80
CA ARG A 429 -16.19 -14.59 4.88
C ARG A 429 -16.03 -13.69 3.66
N THR A 430 -17.15 -13.29 3.07
CA THR A 430 -17.22 -12.29 2.00
C THR A 430 -17.95 -11.04 2.49
N GLY A 431 -17.66 -9.89 1.88
CA GLY A 431 -18.25 -8.61 2.29
C GLY A 431 -19.77 -8.56 2.08
N PRO A 432 -20.52 -7.83 2.92
CA PRO A 432 -21.98 -7.69 2.75
C PRO A 432 -22.36 -7.10 1.38
N TRP A 433 -21.53 -6.19 0.88
CA TRP A 433 -21.64 -5.52 -0.42
C TRP A 433 -20.78 -6.16 -1.53
N GLY A 434 -20.18 -7.32 -1.24
CA GLY A 434 -19.35 -8.06 -2.18
C GLY A 434 -20.16 -8.73 -3.30
N GLY A 435 -19.47 -9.04 -4.40
CA GLY A 435 -20.02 -9.65 -5.62
C GLY A 435 -20.47 -11.11 -5.45
N ASP A 436 -20.18 -11.73 -4.30
CA ASP A 436 -20.64 -13.08 -3.99
C ASP A 436 -22.12 -13.08 -3.56
N ASP A 437 -22.95 -13.80 -4.31
CA ASP A 437 -24.38 -13.96 -4.04
C ASP A 437 -24.64 -15.16 -3.10
N VAL A 438 -24.28 -15.01 -1.83
CA VAL A 438 -24.50 -16.02 -0.77
C VAL A 438 -25.39 -15.45 0.34
N HIS A 439 -26.38 -16.24 0.77
CA HIS A 439 -27.35 -15.82 1.79
C HIS A 439 -27.27 -16.65 3.08
N GLY A 440 -26.74 -17.87 3.00
CA GLY A 440 -26.46 -18.76 4.11
C GLY A 440 -24.99 -19.18 4.13
N PHE A 441 -24.76 -20.50 4.08
CA PHE A 441 -23.44 -21.11 3.97
C PHE A 441 -23.39 -21.98 2.71
N ARG A 442 -22.48 -21.65 1.78
CA ARG A 442 -22.33 -22.37 0.51
C ARG A 442 -20.98 -23.03 0.40
N GLN A 443 -20.94 -24.34 0.14
CA GLN A 443 -19.68 -25.01 -0.13
C GLN A 443 -19.17 -24.65 -1.54
N VAL A 444 -17.95 -24.11 -1.62
CA VAL A 444 -17.33 -23.66 -2.88
C VAL A 444 -16.10 -24.49 -3.28
N ALA A 445 -15.53 -25.22 -2.32
CA ALA A 445 -14.49 -26.21 -2.53
C ALA A 445 -14.58 -27.28 -1.42
N PRO A 446 -13.86 -28.42 -1.53
CA PRO A 446 -13.85 -29.44 -0.47
C PRO A 446 -13.54 -28.81 0.90
N ASN A 447 -14.48 -28.95 1.84
CA ASN A 447 -14.46 -28.34 3.18
C ASN A 447 -14.34 -26.81 3.24
N VAL A 448 -14.56 -26.07 2.15
CA VAL A 448 -14.56 -24.59 2.14
C VAL A 448 -15.96 -24.05 1.96
N TRP A 449 -16.41 -23.26 2.92
CA TRP A 449 -17.77 -22.71 3.01
C TRP A 449 -17.75 -21.19 2.99
N LEU A 450 -18.40 -20.61 2.00
CA LEU A 450 -18.55 -19.18 1.81
C LEU A 450 -19.76 -18.65 2.57
N THR A 451 -19.65 -17.49 3.22
CA THR A 451 -20.79 -16.86 3.93
C THR A 451 -20.64 -15.35 4.15
N LYS A 452 -21.79 -14.67 4.31
CA LYS A 452 -21.91 -13.28 4.82
C LYS A 452 -22.43 -13.22 6.27
N ARG A 453 -22.74 -14.38 6.86
CA ARG A 453 -23.40 -14.50 8.17
C ARG A 453 -22.44 -14.15 9.32
N THR A 454 -22.94 -13.43 10.31
CA THR A 454 -22.18 -13.08 11.52
C THR A 454 -22.24 -14.18 12.58
N GLU A 455 -23.12 -15.16 12.43
CA GLU A 455 -23.21 -16.29 13.35
C GLU A 455 -21.92 -17.12 13.43
N VAL A 456 -21.04 -17.01 12.43
CA VAL A 456 -19.67 -17.54 12.46
C VAL A 456 -18.89 -17.08 13.69
N ASP A 457 -19.21 -15.90 14.23
CA ASP A 457 -18.61 -15.34 15.43
C ASP A 457 -18.96 -16.12 16.72
N ARG A 458 -19.89 -17.08 16.64
CA ARG A 458 -20.29 -17.97 17.74
C ARG A 458 -19.55 -19.31 17.74
N ILE A 459 -18.74 -19.60 16.73
CA ILE A 459 -17.96 -20.85 16.68
C ILE A 459 -16.86 -20.77 17.76
N ASP A 460 -16.62 -21.87 18.48
CA ASP A 460 -15.55 -21.97 19.47
C ASP A 460 -14.37 -22.78 18.91
N ALA A 461 -13.18 -22.61 19.51
CA ALA A 461 -11.96 -23.30 19.12
C ALA A 461 -11.67 -23.20 17.61
N MET A 462 -11.70 -21.98 17.08
CA MET A 462 -11.32 -21.70 15.67
C MET A 462 -9.94 -21.04 15.57
N ALA A 463 -9.31 -21.17 14.41
CA ALA A 463 -8.25 -20.28 13.98
C ALA A 463 -8.87 -19.19 13.08
N ARG A 464 -8.75 -17.92 13.45
CA ARG A 464 -9.33 -16.79 12.71
C ARG A 464 -8.20 -15.97 12.08
N SER A 465 -8.18 -15.87 10.75
CA SER A 465 -7.16 -15.13 10.00
C SER A 465 -7.69 -13.82 9.44
N PHE A 466 -6.88 -12.77 9.50
CA PHE A 466 -7.12 -11.48 8.85
C PHE A 466 -5.83 -10.93 8.24
N TYR A 467 -5.96 -10.24 7.09
CA TYR A 467 -4.83 -9.77 6.29
C TYR A 467 -4.43 -8.32 6.61
N SER A 468 -3.15 -8.00 6.39
CA SER A 468 -2.59 -6.64 6.42
C SER A 468 -3.14 -5.68 5.36
N THR A 469 -3.99 -6.17 4.45
CA THR A 469 -4.66 -5.38 3.39
C THR A 469 -6.19 -5.29 3.60
N ALA A 470 -6.72 -5.85 4.68
CA ALA A 470 -8.15 -5.88 5.00
C ALA A 470 -8.65 -4.55 5.60
N HIS A 471 -8.59 -3.45 4.84
CA HIS A 471 -8.91 -2.09 5.26
C HIS A 471 -10.37 -1.87 5.72
N MET A 472 -11.24 -2.86 5.47
CA MET A 472 -12.63 -2.89 5.93
C MET A 472 -12.77 -3.42 7.37
N LEU A 473 -11.71 -4.02 7.93
CA LEU A 473 -11.67 -4.52 9.31
C LEU A 473 -11.10 -3.46 10.25
N ALA A 474 -11.49 -3.52 11.51
CA ALA A 474 -10.94 -2.70 12.58
C ALA A 474 -10.56 -3.57 13.78
N PRO A 475 -9.55 -3.20 14.58
CA PRO A 475 -9.14 -3.99 15.74
C PRO A 475 -10.30 -4.39 16.67
N TYR A 476 -11.22 -3.47 16.96
CA TYR A 476 -12.35 -3.74 17.85
C TYR A 476 -13.32 -4.80 17.30
N THR A 477 -13.49 -4.92 15.98
CA THR A 477 -14.40 -5.92 15.39
C THR A 477 -13.87 -7.34 15.56
N LEU A 478 -12.56 -7.51 15.74
CA LEU A 478 -11.92 -8.81 15.98
C LEU A 478 -12.04 -9.25 17.45
N VAL A 479 -12.19 -8.30 18.38
CA VAL A 479 -12.18 -8.57 19.83
C VAL A 479 -13.60 -8.61 20.42
N THR A 480 -14.53 -7.84 19.88
CA THR A 480 -15.91 -7.68 20.40
C THR A 480 -16.69 -9.00 20.51
N PRO A 481 -16.55 -9.99 19.60
CA PRO A 481 -17.22 -11.28 19.76
C PRO A 481 -16.78 -12.12 20.96
N GLY A 482 -15.73 -11.69 21.67
CA GLY A 482 -14.99 -12.49 22.64
C GLY A 482 -13.97 -13.38 21.93
N ARG A 483 -12.75 -13.45 22.45
CA ARG A 483 -11.67 -14.28 21.87
C ARG A 483 -12.03 -15.76 22.04
N ARG A 484 -12.49 -16.41 20.96
CA ARG A 484 -12.98 -17.82 20.94
C ARG A 484 -12.04 -18.77 20.19
N GLY A 485 -10.74 -18.48 20.18
CA GLY A 485 -9.74 -19.27 19.48
C GLY A 485 -8.46 -18.50 19.21
N THR A 486 -7.66 -18.99 18.26
CA THR A 486 -6.39 -18.38 17.85
C THR A 486 -6.63 -17.30 16.81
N LEU A 487 -6.11 -16.10 17.06
CA LEU A 487 -6.17 -14.99 16.11
C LEU A 487 -4.84 -14.89 15.34
N ILE A 488 -4.92 -14.96 14.01
CA ILE A 488 -3.80 -14.97 13.09
C ILE A 488 -3.82 -13.67 12.28
N TYR A 489 -2.71 -12.94 12.32
CA TYR A 489 -2.48 -11.80 11.45
C TYR A 489 -1.58 -12.20 10.28
N GLU A 490 -2.08 -12.13 9.06
CA GLU A 490 -1.29 -12.39 7.85
C GLU A 490 -0.70 -11.08 7.32
N TYR A 491 0.61 -10.85 7.55
CA TYR A 491 1.38 -9.73 7.03
C TYR A 491 1.91 -10.07 5.63
N ILE A 492 1.10 -9.72 4.61
CA ILE A 492 1.30 -10.25 3.25
C ILE A 492 1.91 -9.29 2.24
N ASP A 493 1.79 -7.99 2.49
CA ASP A 493 2.31 -6.92 1.66
C ASP A 493 2.75 -5.77 2.57
N HIS A 494 3.75 -5.00 2.11
CA HIS A 494 4.08 -3.74 2.74
C HIS A 494 2.89 -2.78 2.68
N ILE A 495 2.65 -2.03 3.76
CA ILE A 495 1.53 -1.09 3.81
C ILE A 495 1.96 0.18 3.06
N ASP A 496 1.68 0.18 1.76
CA ASP A 496 2.07 1.23 0.82
C ASP A 496 0.85 1.82 0.10
N PRO A 497 0.77 3.15 -0.14
CA PRO A 497 -0.28 3.78 -0.93
C PRO A 497 -0.44 3.20 -2.34
N GLU A 498 0.64 2.75 -2.99
CA GLU A 498 0.57 2.14 -4.32
C GLU A 498 -0.16 0.80 -4.32
N ILE A 499 -0.18 0.09 -3.18
CA ILE A 499 -0.87 -1.20 -3.00
C ILE A 499 -2.28 -1.00 -2.41
N SER A 500 -2.41 -0.17 -1.38
CA SER A 500 -3.60 -0.07 -0.53
C SER A 500 -4.43 1.19 -0.75
N GLY A 501 -3.97 2.10 -1.62
CA GLY A 501 -4.71 3.28 -2.06
C GLY A 501 -4.78 4.40 -1.02
N ASP A 502 -6.01 4.81 -0.70
CA ASP A 502 -6.35 6.05 0.01
C ASP A 502 -5.68 6.21 1.41
N PRO A 503 -5.28 7.43 1.84
CA PRO A 503 -4.66 7.66 3.15
C PRO A 503 -5.48 7.19 4.37
N GLU A 504 -6.81 7.17 4.31
CA GLU A 504 -7.66 6.59 5.37
C GLU A 504 -7.51 5.07 5.42
N ASN A 505 -7.42 4.39 4.27
CA ASN A 505 -7.16 2.95 4.23
C ASN A 505 -5.81 2.64 4.86
N ILE A 506 -4.76 3.39 4.50
CA ILE A 506 -3.43 3.24 5.09
C ILE A 506 -3.48 3.37 6.61
N ARG A 507 -4.14 4.40 7.15
CA ARG A 507 -4.30 4.58 8.60
C ARG A 507 -4.98 3.37 9.27
N ARG A 508 -6.02 2.80 8.65
CA ARG A 508 -6.70 1.60 9.18
C ARG A 508 -5.81 0.37 9.15
N LEU A 509 -5.06 0.17 8.07
CA LEU A 509 -4.13 -0.95 7.93
C LEU A 509 -2.98 -0.86 8.93
N VAL A 510 -2.43 0.35 9.15
CA VAL A 510 -1.43 0.60 10.18
C VAL A 510 -2.00 0.29 11.56
N ALA A 511 -3.21 0.74 11.87
CA ALA A 511 -3.86 0.42 13.15
C ALA A 511 -4.10 -1.10 13.34
N LEU A 512 -4.41 -1.85 12.28
CA LEU A 512 -4.48 -3.31 12.33
C LEU A 512 -3.11 -3.95 12.57
N LYS A 513 -2.05 -3.44 11.92
CA LYS A 513 -0.67 -3.89 12.12
C LYS A 513 -0.24 -3.64 13.57
N ASP A 514 -0.45 -2.44 14.08
CA ASP A 514 -0.07 -2.05 15.44
C ASP A 514 -0.84 -2.87 16.48
N PHE A 515 -2.13 -3.14 16.24
CA PHE A 515 -2.91 -4.06 17.06
C PHE A 515 -2.30 -5.47 17.07
N ALA A 516 -1.99 -6.02 15.90
CA ALA A 516 -1.41 -7.35 15.80
C ALA A 516 -0.03 -7.44 16.47
N PHE A 517 0.85 -6.47 16.18
CA PHE A 517 2.22 -6.42 16.72
C PHE A 517 2.23 -6.10 18.23
N GLY A 518 1.27 -5.32 18.72
CA GLY A 518 1.07 -5.04 20.14
C GLY A 518 0.53 -6.21 20.96
N GLY A 519 0.43 -7.42 20.40
CA GLY A 519 -0.06 -8.63 21.08
C GLY A 519 -1.56 -8.90 20.91
N GLY A 520 -2.23 -8.16 20.03
CA GLY A 520 -3.62 -8.41 19.67
C GLY A 520 -3.82 -9.74 18.93
N ALA A 521 -2.84 -10.17 18.13
CA ALA A 521 -2.81 -11.47 17.45
C ALA A 521 -1.98 -12.50 18.25
N ASP A 522 -2.38 -13.77 18.19
CA ASP A 522 -1.60 -14.90 18.76
C ASP A 522 -0.41 -15.25 17.86
N VAL A 523 -0.63 -15.21 16.55
CA VAL A 523 0.33 -15.59 15.52
C VAL A 523 0.35 -14.54 14.42
N VAL A 524 1.55 -14.17 13.99
CA VAL A 524 1.83 -13.37 12.81
C VAL A 524 2.38 -14.30 11.73
N VAL A 525 1.77 -14.28 10.56
CA VAL A 525 2.24 -15.03 9.39
C VAL A 525 2.75 -14.03 8.37
N ALA A 526 4.03 -14.08 8.05
CA ALA A 526 4.63 -13.20 7.04
C ALA A 526 4.74 -13.93 5.69
N SER A 527 4.45 -13.23 4.59
CA SER A 527 4.57 -13.80 3.23
C SER A 527 5.97 -13.69 2.63
N ALA A 528 6.82 -12.80 3.14
CA ALA A 528 8.15 -12.54 2.62
C ALA A 528 9.17 -12.41 3.76
N ARG A 529 10.43 -12.68 3.48
CA ARG A 529 11.52 -12.68 4.46
C ARG A 529 11.70 -11.32 5.12
N LYS A 530 11.65 -10.23 4.34
CA LYS A 530 11.74 -8.86 4.90
C LYS A 530 10.58 -8.56 5.86
N LEU A 531 9.35 -8.93 5.51
CA LEU A 531 8.19 -8.78 6.40
C LEU A 531 8.28 -9.68 7.64
N TYR A 532 8.87 -10.87 7.50
CA TYR A 532 9.15 -11.78 8.61
C TYR A 532 10.16 -11.17 9.58
N ASP A 533 11.26 -10.62 9.07
CA ASP A 533 12.30 -9.98 9.87
C ASP A 533 11.75 -8.75 10.60
N GLU A 534 10.90 -7.94 9.93
CA GLU A 534 10.18 -6.81 10.54
C GLU A 534 9.24 -7.28 11.66
N ALA A 535 8.45 -8.32 11.43
CA ALA A 535 7.55 -8.87 12.44
C ALA A 535 8.32 -9.46 13.63
N VAL A 536 9.42 -10.18 13.38
CA VAL A 536 10.30 -10.72 14.43
C VAL A 536 10.91 -9.61 15.27
N ALA A 537 11.40 -8.53 14.64
CA ALA A 537 11.94 -7.38 15.34
C ALA A 537 10.89 -6.69 16.22
N ALA A 538 9.62 -6.65 15.78
CA ALA A 538 8.53 -6.01 16.51
C ALA A 538 7.97 -6.88 17.66
N VAL A 539 7.82 -8.20 17.47
CA VAL A 539 7.07 -9.07 18.39
C VAL A 539 7.93 -10.08 19.15
N GLY A 540 9.21 -10.22 18.82
CA GLY A 540 10.17 -11.16 19.40
C GLY A 540 10.19 -12.54 18.71
N PRO A 541 11.30 -13.30 18.82
CA PRO A 541 11.74 -14.10 17.68
C PRO A 541 11.18 -15.52 17.51
N GLU A 542 10.58 -16.19 18.51
CA GLU A 542 10.53 -17.68 18.39
C GLU A 542 9.21 -18.41 18.67
N GLN A 543 8.10 -17.75 19.01
CA GLN A 543 6.82 -18.48 19.20
C GLN A 543 5.59 -17.84 18.56
N ARG A 544 5.73 -16.68 17.91
CA ARG A 544 4.59 -15.94 17.35
C ARG A 544 4.70 -15.56 15.88
N VAL A 545 5.85 -15.72 15.22
CA VAL A 545 6.01 -15.34 13.80
C VAL A 545 6.35 -16.56 12.96
N VAL A 546 5.63 -16.78 11.87
CA VAL A 546 5.86 -17.87 10.91
C VAL A 546 5.99 -17.30 9.51
N LEU A 547 7.02 -17.72 8.77
CA LEU A 547 7.17 -17.40 7.36
C LEU A 547 6.37 -18.40 6.51
N VAL A 548 5.34 -17.92 5.81
CA VAL A 548 4.54 -18.71 4.87
C VAL A 548 4.45 -17.96 3.53
N PRO A 549 5.43 -18.17 2.63
CA PRO A 549 5.43 -17.51 1.33
C PRO A 549 4.23 -17.90 0.47
N ASN A 550 4.02 -17.16 -0.62
CA ASN A 550 3.04 -17.59 -1.61
C ASN A 550 3.46 -18.91 -2.28
N GLY A 551 2.53 -19.51 -3.02
CA GLY A 551 2.71 -20.79 -3.69
C GLY A 551 1.89 -20.89 -4.98
N VAL A 552 1.76 -22.10 -5.48
CA VAL A 552 1.01 -22.42 -6.71
C VAL A 552 0.07 -23.61 -6.50
N ASP A 553 -1.06 -23.68 -7.23
CA ASP A 553 -1.85 -24.92 -7.33
C ASP A 553 -1.32 -25.69 -8.54
N THR A 554 -0.36 -26.60 -8.31
CA THR A 554 0.31 -27.34 -9.38
C THR A 554 -0.67 -28.16 -10.21
N ARG A 555 -1.75 -28.66 -9.59
CA ARG A 555 -2.81 -29.42 -10.27
C ARG A 555 -3.57 -28.56 -11.27
N HIS A 556 -3.78 -27.28 -10.96
CA HIS A 556 -4.39 -26.32 -11.90
C HIS A 556 -3.48 -26.07 -13.09
N TYR A 557 -2.22 -25.70 -12.86
CA TYR A 557 -1.30 -25.32 -13.94
C TYR A 557 -0.84 -26.49 -14.81
N ARG A 558 -0.91 -27.72 -14.30
CA ARG A 558 -0.54 -28.96 -15.01
C ARG A 558 -1.75 -29.71 -15.57
N ASP A 559 -2.96 -29.17 -15.48
CA ASP A 559 -4.15 -29.83 -16.02
C ASP A 559 -4.00 -30.02 -17.55
N PRO A 560 -4.08 -31.27 -18.07
CA PRO A 560 -4.00 -31.55 -19.49
C PRO A 560 -5.06 -30.83 -20.34
N ALA A 561 -6.19 -30.43 -19.75
CA ALA A 561 -7.24 -29.68 -20.43
C ALA A 561 -6.71 -28.38 -21.07
N HIS A 562 -5.67 -27.77 -20.50
CA HIS A 562 -5.04 -26.56 -21.02
C HIS A 562 -4.36 -26.77 -22.38
N LEU A 563 -4.01 -28.00 -22.75
CA LEU A 563 -3.44 -28.32 -24.07
C LEU A 563 -4.46 -28.20 -25.20
N ALA A 564 -5.75 -28.39 -24.89
CA ALA A 564 -6.85 -28.34 -25.86
C ALA A 564 -7.65 -27.03 -25.79
N ALA A 565 -7.27 -26.10 -24.90
CA ALA A 565 -7.97 -24.86 -24.70
C ALA A 565 -7.89 -23.95 -25.93
N ALA A 566 -9.03 -23.34 -26.29
CA ALA A 566 -9.07 -22.41 -27.41
C ALA A 566 -8.41 -21.08 -27.01
N LEU A 567 -7.38 -20.67 -27.75
CA LEU A 567 -6.64 -19.44 -27.50
C LEU A 567 -7.09 -18.29 -28.43
N PRO A 568 -6.99 -17.02 -27.98
CA PRO A 568 -7.29 -15.87 -28.82
C PRO A 568 -6.41 -15.85 -30.08
N ARG A 569 -7.03 -15.66 -31.24
CA ARG A 569 -6.32 -15.59 -32.54
C ARG A 569 -5.17 -14.59 -32.53
N ARG A 570 -5.37 -13.42 -31.89
CA ARG A 570 -4.35 -12.36 -31.77
C ARG A 570 -3.09 -12.84 -31.03
N LEU A 571 -3.22 -13.69 -30.01
CA LEU A 571 -2.07 -14.27 -29.30
C LEU A 571 -1.30 -15.23 -30.20
N LEU A 572 -2.00 -16.12 -30.90
CA LEU A 572 -1.39 -17.10 -31.80
C LEU A 572 -0.66 -16.42 -32.97
N GLU A 573 -1.30 -15.42 -33.59
CA GLU A 573 -0.68 -14.62 -34.65
C GLU A 573 0.55 -13.85 -34.13
N PHE A 574 0.48 -13.29 -32.93
CA PHE A 574 1.62 -12.62 -32.32
C PHE A 574 2.79 -13.59 -32.05
N ARG A 575 2.51 -14.74 -31.43
CA ARG A 575 3.51 -15.77 -31.14
C ARG A 575 4.20 -16.27 -32.40
N ALA A 576 3.48 -16.42 -33.51
CA ALA A 576 4.04 -16.86 -34.78
C ALA A 576 5.05 -15.86 -35.40
N ARG A 577 5.02 -14.57 -35.01
CA ARG A 577 5.94 -13.54 -35.53
C ARG A 577 7.31 -13.54 -34.86
N TYR A 578 7.43 -14.10 -33.66
CA TYR A 578 8.65 -14.01 -32.85
C TYR A 578 9.14 -15.40 -32.46
N SER A 579 10.43 -15.65 -32.65
CA SER A 579 11.09 -16.90 -32.25
C SER A 579 11.15 -17.05 -30.72
N LEU A 580 11.25 -15.92 -30.01
CA LEU A 580 11.25 -15.83 -28.56
C LEU A 580 10.12 -14.91 -28.07
N VAL A 581 9.25 -15.44 -27.20
CA VAL A 581 8.17 -14.70 -26.55
C VAL A 581 8.36 -14.69 -25.03
N VAL A 582 8.46 -13.49 -24.46
CA VAL A 582 8.55 -13.26 -23.03
C VAL A 582 7.19 -12.78 -22.52
N GLY A 583 6.64 -13.47 -21.51
CA GLY A 583 5.31 -13.17 -21.00
C GLY A 583 5.28 -12.68 -19.56
N TYR A 584 4.37 -11.76 -19.28
CA TYR A 584 3.94 -11.38 -17.94
C TYR A 584 2.44 -11.59 -17.83
N PHE A 585 1.99 -12.27 -16.77
CA PHE A 585 0.60 -12.19 -16.35
C PHE A 585 0.45 -11.67 -14.93
N GLY A 586 -0.46 -10.71 -14.73
CA GLY A 586 -0.66 -10.02 -13.46
C GLY A 586 -1.31 -8.66 -13.65
N ALA A 587 -1.72 -8.01 -12.56
CA ALA A 587 -2.25 -6.65 -12.64
C ALA A 587 -1.23 -5.70 -13.30
N LEU A 588 -1.72 -4.85 -14.20
CA LEU A 588 -0.98 -3.74 -14.78
C LEU A 588 -1.13 -2.58 -13.81
N ALA A 589 -0.24 -2.50 -12.82
CA ALA A 589 -0.34 -1.63 -11.65
C ALA A 589 0.86 -0.68 -11.53
N PRO A 590 0.83 0.34 -10.64
CA PRO A 590 1.91 1.33 -10.51
C PRO A 590 3.29 0.76 -10.21
N TRP A 591 3.36 -0.39 -9.53
CA TRP A 591 4.62 -1.04 -9.16
C TRP A 591 5.31 -1.79 -10.33
N LEU A 592 4.72 -1.85 -11.52
CA LEU A 592 5.44 -2.32 -12.72
C LEU A 592 6.43 -1.27 -13.20
N TRP A 593 7.61 -1.71 -13.63
CA TRP A 593 8.67 -0.82 -14.11
C TRP A 593 8.50 -0.48 -15.60
N TYR A 594 7.49 0.34 -15.90
CA TYR A 594 7.11 0.67 -17.28
C TYR A 594 8.25 1.28 -18.10
N GLU A 595 9.10 2.10 -17.48
CA GLU A 595 10.25 2.73 -18.14
C GLU A 595 11.25 1.68 -18.60
N ALA A 596 11.61 0.73 -17.74
CA ALA A 596 12.53 -0.36 -18.08
C ALA A 596 11.91 -1.31 -19.11
N VAL A 597 10.60 -1.61 -19.02
CA VAL A 597 9.89 -2.39 -20.02
C VAL A 597 9.92 -1.69 -21.38
N ALA A 598 9.65 -0.37 -21.42
CA ALA A 598 9.65 0.39 -22.67
C ALA A 598 11.03 0.44 -23.32
N GLU A 599 12.10 0.58 -22.52
CA GLU A 599 13.47 0.51 -23.01
C GLU A 599 13.84 -0.88 -23.51
N LEU A 600 13.50 -1.93 -22.75
CA LEU A 600 13.75 -3.33 -23.12
C LEU A 600 13.05 -3.71 -24.44
N VAL A 601 11.79 -3.29 -24.61
CA VAL A 601 11.01 -3.52 -25.84
C VAL A 601 11.69 -2.86 -27.05
N ARG A 602 12.24 -1.64 -26.89
CA ARG A 602 13.00 -0.96 -27.96
C ARG A 602 14.34 -1.63 -28.24
N LEU A 603 15.03 -2.10 -27.20
CA LEU A 603 16.33 -2.77 -27.32
C LEU A 603 16.22 -4.13 -28.03
N ARG A 604 15.06 -4.79 -27.92
CA ARG A 604 14.83 -6.16 -28.38
C ARG A 604 13.68 -6.28 -29.39
N PRO A 605 13.79 -5.69 -30.59
CA PRO A 605 12.77 -5.82 -31.64
C PRO A 605 12.62 -7.28 -32.14
N ASP A 606 13.60 -8.14 -31.85
CA ASP A 606 13.61 -9.58 -32.13
C ASP A 606 12.77 -10.41 -31.15
N VAL A 607 12.41 -9.86 -29.99
CA VAL A 607 11.68 -10.55 -28.92
C VAL A 607 10.24 -10.01 -28.83
N GLY A 608 9.27 -10.92 -28.76
CA GLY A 608 7.87 -10.57 -28.53
C GLY A 608 7.53 -10.53 -27.05
N PHE A 609 6.98 -9.42 -26.56
CA PHE A 609 6.55 -9.25 -25.17
C PHE A 609 5.03 -9.35 -25.06
N VAL A 610 4.51 -10.21 -24.18
CA VAL A 610 3.07 -10.38 -23.95
C VAL A 610 2.70 -10.04 -22.51
N PHE A 611 1.76 -9.12 -22.33
CA PHE A 611 1.22 -8.71 -21.05
C PHE A 611 -0.25 -9.13 -20.94
N ILE A 612 -0.60 -9.79 -19.84
CA ILE A 612 -1.95 -10.29 -19.55
C ILE A 612 -2.36 -9.83 -18.16
N GLY A 613 -3.57 -9.30 -18.00
CA GLY A 613 -4.12 -8.95 -16.69
C GLY A 613 -5.03 -7.74 -16.70
N PRO A 614 -5.67 -7.45 -15.56
CA PRO A 614 -6.51 -6.27 -15.41
C PRO A 614 -5.67 -4.99 -15.42
N ASP A 615 -6.27 -3.90 -15.91
CA ASP A 615 -5.70 -2.56 -15.83
C ASP A 615 -6.01 -1.94 -14.46
N TYR A 616 -4.99 -1.70 -13.65
CA TYR A 616 -5.10 -1.07 -12.34
C TYR A 616 -4.56 0.35 -12.42
N TYR A 617 -5.38 1.32 -12.02
CA TYR A 617 -5.00 2.74 -11.98
C TYR A 617 -4.45 3.28 -13.33
N GLY A 618 -4.84 2.69 -14.45
CA GLY A 618 -4.41 3.10 -15.79
C GLY A 618 -3.01 2.62 -16.19
N GLY A 619 -2.44 1.62 -15.51
CA GLY A 619 -1.16 1.01 -15.84
C GLY A 619 -1.07 0.51 -17.29
N ALA A 620 -2.16 0.01 -17.88
CA ALA A 620 -2.14 -0.44 -19.27
C ALA A 620 -1.80 0.68 -20.27
N ARG A 621 -2.10 1.96 -19.95
CA ARG A 621 -1.76 3.11 -20.78
C ARG A 621 -0.28 3.48 -20.73
N GLN A 622 0.45 2.98 -19.74
CA GLN A 622 1.88 3.22 -19.57
C GLN A 622 2.73 2.23 -20.37
N LEU A 623 2.14 1.13 -20.86
CA LEU A 623 2.82 0.22 -21.77
C LEU A 623 3.10 0.94 -23.10
N VAL A 624 4.35 0.81 -23.59
CA VAL A 624 4.75 1.38 -24.86
C VAL A 624 3.97 0.75 -26.02
N ALA A 625 3.49 1.57 -26.95
CA ALA A 625 2.93 1.09 -28.20
C ALA A 625 4.07 0.66 -29.13
N ALA A 626 4.24 -0.66 -29.33
CA ALA A 626 5.27 -1.24 -30.19
C ALA A 626 4.78 -2.53 -30.86
N ASP A 627 5.28 -2.86 -32.05
CA ASP A 627 4.87 -4.05 -32.80
C ASP A 627 5.22 -5.38 -32.11
N ASN A 628 6.26 -5.35 -31.27
CA ASN A 628 6.75 -6.45 -30.45
C ASN A 628 6.24 -6.42 -29.01
N LEU A 629 5.18 -5.67 -28.72
CA LEU A 629 4.45 -5.73 -27.45
C LEU A 629 2.96 -6.01 -27.68
N LEU A 630 2.40 -6.97 -26.95
CA LEU A 630 0.99 -7.33 -26.97
C LEU A 630 0.39 -7.29 -25.57
N TYR A 631 -0.58 -6.40 -25.37
CA TYR A 631 -1.47 -6.44 -24.21
C TYR A 631 -2.80 -7.13 -24.58
N LEU A 632 -3.16 -8.19 -23.82
CA LEU A 632 -4.37 -8.99 -24.03
C LEU A 632 -5.57 -8.56 -23.16
N GLY A 633 -5.35 -7.77 -22.12
CA GLY A 633 -6.37 -7.52 -21.10
C GLY A 633 -6.48 -8.65 -20.08
N PRO A 634 -7.53 -8.63 -19.23
CA PRO A 634 -7.73 -9.65 -18.22
C PRO A 634 -8.11 -11.00 -18.84
N VAL A 635 -7.50 -12.06 -18.31
CA VAL A 635 -7.81 -13.47 -18.63
C VAL A 635 -8.22 -14.15 -17.33
N ASP A 636 -9.28 -14.97 -17.39
CA ASP A 636 -9.76 -15.74 -16.24
C ASP A 636 -8.65 -16.68 -15.74
N TYR A 637 -8.49 -16.76 -14.42
CA TYR A 637 -7.48 -17.62 -13.77
C TYR A 637 -7.51 -19.07 -14.30
N LYS A 638 -8.71 -19.60 -14.60
CA LYS A 638 -8.85 -20.97 -15.10
C LYS A 638 -8.21 -21.17 -16.48
N ASP A 639 -8.15 -20.12 -17.29
CA ASP A 639 -7.66 -20.16 -18.67
C ASP A 639 -6.20 -19.66 -18.78
N LEU A 640 -5.68 -19.07 -17.70
CA LEU A 640 -4.35 -18.46 -17.65
C LEU A 640 -3.21 -19.45 -17.96
N PRO A 641 -3.23 -20.72 -17.48
CA PRO A 641 -2.19 -21.68 -17.83
C PRO A 641 -2.08 -21.92 -19.33
N ALA A 642 -3.19 -22.05 -20.05
CA ALA A 642 -3.19 -22.23 -21.49
C ALA A 642 -2.53 -21.06 -22.24
N HIS A 643 -2.72 -19.83 -21.75
CA HIS A 643 -2.07 -18.64 -22.29
C HIS A 643 -0.58 -18.61 -21.95
N GLY A 644 -0.23 -18.86 -20.69
CA GLY A 644 1.17 -18.89 -20.23
C GLY A 644 2.03 -19.92 -20.95
N ARG A 645 1.45 -21.04 -21.39
CA ARG A 645 2.14 -22.06 -22.20
C ARG A 645 2.64 -21.53 -23.55
N GLN A 646 2.09 -20.43 -24.05
CA GLN A 646 2.55 -19.80 -25.31
C GLN A 646 3.85 -19.01 -25.14
N PHE A 647 4.28 -18.76 -23.91
CA PHE A 647 5.53 -18.06 -23.62
C PHE A 647 6.71 -19.02 -23.72
N ASP A 648 7.86 -18.51 -24.16
CA ASP A 648 9.15 -19.19 -24.05
C ASP A 648 9.75 -18.96 -22.66
N LEU A 649 9.62 -17.74 -22.14
CA LEU A 649 10.13 -17.29 -20.85
C LEU A 649 9.07 -16.43 -20.18
N CYS A 650 9.12 -16.35 -18.85
CA CYS A 650 8.26 -15.45 -18.10
C CYS A 650 9.07 -14.33 -17.47
N MET A 651 8.44 -13.18 -17.22
CA MET A 651 9.09 -12.06 -16.54
C MET A 651 8.24 -11.44 -15.43
N ILE A 652 8.89 -10.83 -14.45
CA ILE A 652 8.28 -10.01 -13.39
C ILE A 652 9.09 -8.71 -13.24
N PRO A 653 8.76 -7.64 -13.99
CA PRO A 653 9.54 -6.40 -13.99
C PRO A 653 8.99 -5.40 -12.96
N PHE A 654 9.13 -5.68 -11.67
CA PHE A 654 8.69 -4.74 -10.63
C PHE A 654 9.71 -3.61 -10.46
N LYS A 655 9.23 -2.38 -10.27
CA LYS A 655 10.10 -1.21 -10.03
C LYS A 655 10.94 -1.44 -8.76
N PRO A 656 12.25 -1.13 -8.77
CA PRO A 656 13.06 -1.18 -7.56
C PRO A 656 12.45 -0.33 -6.44
N GLY A 657 12.46 -0.86 -5.22
CA GLY A 657 11.85 -0.24 -4.06
C GLY A 657 11.27 -1.25 -3.07
N GLU A 658 10.62 -0.72 -2.04
CA GLU A 658 10.07 -1.48 -0.92
C GLU A 658 9.09 -2.58 -1.34
N ILE A 659 8.21 -2.30 -2.31
CA ILE A 659 7.27 -3.28 -2.85
C ILE A 659 8.02 -4.47 -3.46
N ALA A 660 9.02 -4.24 -4.31
CA ALA A 660 9.80 -5.32 -4.92
C ALA A 660 10.52 -6.17 -3.85
N GLN A 661 11.10 -5.52 -2.83
CA GLN A 661 11.84 -6.19 -1.76
C GLN A 661 10.97 -7.00 -0.78
N THR A 662 9.68 -6.68 -0.68
CA THR A 662 8.73 -7.29 0.27
C THR A 662 7.69 -8.19 -0.40
N THR A 663 7.66 -8.26 -1.73
CA THR A 663 6.68 -9.08 -2.47
C THR A 663 7.15 -10.52 -2.58
N SER A 664 6.32 -11.47 -2.16
CA SER A 664 6.40 -12.88 -2.56
C SER A 664 5.38 -13.13 -3.69
N PRO A 665 5.76 -13.08 -4.97
CA PRO A 665 4.77 -13.09 -6.06
C PRO A 665 4.26 -14.51 -6.34
N LEU A 666 2.93 -14.68 -6.39
CA LEU A 666 2.27 -15.90 -6.91
C LEU A 666 2.88 -16.36 -8.25
N LYS A 667 3.04 -15.39 -9.16
CA LYS A 667 3.50 -15.56 -10.54
C LYS A 667 4.79 -16.36 -10.65
N LEU A 668 5.72 -16.19 -9.71
CA LEU A 668 6.98 -16.92 -9.73
C LEU A 668 6.74 -18.43 -9.72
N PHE A 669 5.93 -18.89 -8.77
CA PHE A 669 5.61 -20.30 -8.59
C PHE A 669 4.69 -20.82 -9.71
N GLU A 670 3.81 -19.95 -10.23
CA GLU A 670 2.99 -20.25 -11.41
C GLU A 670 3.85 -20.47 -12.66
N TYR A 671 4.91 -19.69 -12.84
CA TYR A 671 5.87 -19.87 -13.93
C TYR A 671 6.73 -21.12 -13.75
N PHE A 672 7.11 -21.46 -12.51
CA PHE A 672 7.76 -22.73 -12.20
C PHE A 672 6.86 -23.92 -12.56
N ALA A 673 5.55 -23.85 -12.24
CA ALA A 673 4.59 -24.89 -12.59
C ALA A 673 4.37 -25.03 -14.11
N LEU A 674 4.55 -23.93 -14.87
CA LEU A 674 4.57 -23.92 -16.33
C LEU A 674 5.92 -24.34 -16.93
N GLU A 675 6.92 -24.59 -16.09
CA GLU A 675 8.30 -24.97 -16.48
C GLU A 675 8.97 -23.91 -17.37
N LYS A 676 8.72 -22.63 -17.08
CA LYS A 676 9.27 -21.51 -17.84
C LYS A 676 10.38 -20.82 -17.05
N PRO A 677 11.58 -20.64 -17.63
CA PRO A 677 12.60 -19.78 -17.02
C PRO A 677 12.03 -18.39 -16.74
N VAL A 678 12.43 -17.82 -15.60
CA VAL A 678 11.87 -16.56 -15.09
C VAL A 678 12.95 -15.48 -15.05
N VAL A 679 12.62 -14.31 -15.58
CA VAL A 679 13.45 -13.09 -15.51
C VAL A 679 12.78 -12.05 -14.61
N VAL A 680 13.46 -11.58 -13.57
CA VAL A 680 12.92 -10.59 -12.63
C VAL A 680 13.81 -9.37 -12.50
N THR A 681 13.32 -8.33 -11.84
CA THR A 681 14.18 -7.22 -11.42
C THR A 681 15.01 -7.62 -10.20
N SER A 682 16.28 -7.20 -10.15
CA SER A 682 17.24 -7.64 -9.11
C SER A 682 16.82 -7.32 -7.68
N ASP A 683 15.94 -6.33 -7.49
CA ASP A 683 15.48 -5.92 -6.16
C ASP A 683 14.38 -6.84 -5.59
N MET A 684 13.85 -7.77 -6.39
CA MET A 684 12.86 -8.76 -5.96
C MET A 684 13.49 -9.88 -5.13
N ARG A 685 13.78 -9.60 -3.85
CA ARG A 685 14.52 -10.47 -2.92
C ARG A 685 13.99 -11.91 -2.83
N GLU A 686 12.67 -12.07 -2.75
CA GLU A 686 12.02 -13.40 -2.70
C GLU A 686 12.22 -14.21 -3.99
N CYS A 687 12.35 -13.54 -5.14
CA CYS A 687 12.59 -14.18 -6.42
C CYS A 687 14.06 -14.56 -6.59
N VAL A 688 14.99 -13.62 -6.32
CA VAL A 688 16.43 -13.83 -6.51
C VAL A 688 17.03 -14.82 -5.50
N ALA A 689 16.28 -15.17 -4.44
CA ALA A 689 16.64 -16.24 -3.52
C ALA A 689 16.69 -17.62 -4.19
N PHE A 690 16.04 -17.79 -5.35
CA PHE A 690 16.11 -19.01 -6.16
C PHE A 690 17.23 -18.88 -7.20
N PRO A 691 18.29 -19.72 -7.15
CA PRO A 691 19.39 -19.67 -8.12
C PRO A 691 18.96 -19.87 -9.59
N GLU A 692 17.81 -20.52 -9.80
CA GLU A 692 17.21 -20.77 -11.12
C GLU A 692 16.55 -19.51 -11.72
N VAL A 693 16.40 -18.43 -10.94
CA VAL A 693 15.80 -17.17 -11.40
C VAL A 693 16.87 -16.24 -11.95
N PHE A 694 16.65 -15.76 -13.18
CA PHE A 694 17.51 -14.76 -13.81
C PHE A 694 17.05 -13.36 -13.42
N HIS A 695 17.97 -12.42 -13.29
CA HIS A 695 17.61 -11.07 -12.90
C HIS A 695 18.51 -9.99 -13.52
N GLY A 696 17.99 -8.76 -13.54
CA GLY A 696 18.68 -7.56 -13.99
C GLY A 696 18.15 -6.31 -13.29
N ASP A 697 18.99 -5.29 -13.15
CA ASP A 697 18.70 -4.01 -12.48
C ASP A 697 18.49 -2.85 -13.47
N SER A 698 18.45 -3.15 -14.76
CA SER A 698 18.31 -2.19 -15.86
C SER A 698 17.75 -2.91 -17.08
N ALA A 699 17.26 -2.17 -18.08
CA ALA A 699 16.78 -2.78 -19.32
C ALA A 699 17.86 -3.59 -20.05
N ALA A 700 19.11 -3.10 -20.04
CA ALA A 700 20.25 -3.82 -20.60
C ALA A 700 20.53 -5.13 -19.84
N ALA A 701 20.61 -5.09 -18.50
CA ALA A 701 20.82 -6.29 -17.69
C ALA A 701 19.65 -7.29 -17.80
N LEU A 702 18.41 -6.80 -17.90
CA LEU A 702 17.23 -7.62 -18.16
C LEU A 702 17.29 -8.29 -19.54
N SER A 703 17.78 -7.59 -20.57
CA SER A 703 18.01 -8.18 -21.89
C SER A 703 19.05 -9.31 -21.84
N GLU A 704 20.17 -9.09 -21.15
CA GLU A 704 21.17 -10.15 -20.97
C GLU A 704 20.62 -11.34 -20.16
N ALA A 705 19.80 -11.08 -19.15
CA ALA A 705 19.12 -12.10 -18.38
C ALA A 705 18.16 -12.93 -19.25
N ILE A 706 17.43 -12.28 -20.18
CA ILE A 706 16.60 -12.97 -21.19
C ILE A 706 17.45 -13.89 -22.06
N ASP A 707 18.63 -13.46 -22.50
CA ASP A 707 19.51 -14.29 -23.33
C ASP A 707 20.05 -15.50 -22.56
N ARG A 708 20.36 -15.35 -21.26
CA ARG A 708 20.76 -16.48 -20.40
C ARG A 708 19.59 -17.44 -20.19
N ALA A 709 18.41 -16.93 -19.88
CA ALA A 709 17.19 -17.71 -19.68
C ALA A 709 16.78 -18.47 -20.96
N ALA A 710 16.93 -17.85 -22.13
CA ALA A 710 16.62 -18.47 -23.42
C ALA A 710 17.50 -19.69 -23.74
N ARG A 711 18.75 -19.75 -23.20
CA ARG A 711 19.66 -20.88 -23.42
C ARG A 711 19.23 -22.15 -22.69
N VAL A 712 18.47 -22.03 -21.61
CA VAL A 712 18.05 -23.16 -20.77
C VAL A 712 16.56 -23.49 -20.92
N LYS A 713 15.82 -22.76 -21.75
CA LYS A 713 14.36 -22.90 -21.86
C LYS A 713 13.88 -24.28 -22.31
N ASP A 714 14.70 -24.96 -23.10
CA ASP A 714 14.44 -26.30 -23.62
C ASP A 714 15.29 -27.38 -22.91
N ASP A 715 16.08 -27.00 -21.91
CA ASP A 715 16.88 -27.92 -21.09
C ASP A 715 15.96 -28.71 -20.14
N GLU A 716 15.90 -30.02 -20.32
CA GLU A 716 15.02 -30.89 -19.53
C GLU A 716 15.40 -30.94 -18.05
N ALA A 717 16.70 -30.86 -17.71
CA ALA A 717 17.13 -30.84 -16.32
C ALA A 717 16.71 -29.53 -15.65
N PHE A 718 16.82 -28.41 -16.36
CA PHE A 718 16.35 -27.11 -15.86
C PHE A 718 14.83 -27.11 -15.66
N ARG A 719 14.07 -27.59 -16.65
CA ARG A 719 12.60 -27.71 -16.55
C ARG A 719 12.16 -28.66 -15.43
N GLN A 720 12.87 -29.76 -15.24
CA GLN A 720 12.65 -30.67 -14.13
C GLN A 720 12.88 -29.98 -12.79
N ARG A 721 13.94 -29.17 -12.66
CA ARG A 721 14.18 -28.39 -11.44
C ARG A 721 13.06 -27.39 -11.16
N LEU A 722 12.55 -26.70 -12.18
CA LEU A 722 11.39 -25.81 -12.03
C LEU A 722 10.13 -26.58 -11.60
N ARG A 723 9.92 -27.80 -12.10
CA ARG A 723 8.82 -28.65 -11.64
C ARG A 723 8.92 -28.95 -10.15
N GLU A 724 10.10 -29.35 -9.70
CA GLU A 724 10.36 -29.65 -8.28
C GLU A 724 10.12 -28.43 -7.40
N LEU A 725 10.64 -27.26 -7.81
CA LEU A 725 10.37 -26.00 -7.11
C LEU A 725 8.88 -25.67 -7.04
N ALA A 726 8.11 -25.93 -8.10
CA ALA A 726 6.66 -25.74 -8.06
C ALA A 726 5.98 -26.67 -7.04
N ASP A 727 6.41 -27.93 -6.96
CA ASP A 727 5.86 -28.92 -6.03
C ASP A 727 6.26 -28.63 -4.56
N GLU A 728 7.51 -28.24 -4.32
CA GLU A 728 8.02 -27.80 -3.01
C GLU A 728 7.28 -26.54 -2.49
N ASN A 729 6.73 -25.74 -3.41
CA ASN A 729 6.04 -24.49 -3.11
C ASN A 729 4.55 -24.56 -3.48
N ASP A 730 3.95 -25.75 -3.54
CA ASP A 730 2.51 -25.91 -3.75
C ASP A 730 1.73 -25.35 -2.55
N TRP A 731 0.52 -24.83 -2.80
CA TRP A 731 -0.36 -24.32 -1.75
C TRP A 731 -0.67 -25.34 -0.65
N ILE A 732 -0.66 -26.64 -0.95
CA ILE A 732 -0.78 -27.70 0.05
C ILE A 732 0.40 -27.67 1.04
N GLU A 733 1.63 -27.46 0.57
CA GLU A 733 2.79 -27.33 1.45
C GLU A 733 2.68 -26.07 2.32
N ARG A 734 2.28 -24.94 1.72
CA ARG A 734 2.04 -23.68 2.44
C ARG A 734 0.98 -23.83 3.53
N ALA A 735 -0.12 -24.50 3.20
CA ALA A 735 -1.20 -24.77 4.12
C ALA A 735 -0.77 -25.69 5.28
N ARG A 736 0.16 -26.65 5.06
CA ARG A 736 0.70 -27.47 6.16
C ARG A 736 1.50 -26.63 7.15
N VAL A 737 2.36 -25.74 6.67
CA VAL A 737 3.14 -24.83 7.53
C VAL A 737 2.20 -23.89 8.29
N MET A 738 1.22 -23.30 7.60
CA MET A 738 0.23 -22.42 8.23
C MET A 738 -0.60 -23.16 9.28
N ALA A 739 -1.06 -24.38 8.99
CA ALA A 739 -1.83 -25.19 9.91
C ALA A 739 -1.05 -25.55 11.19
N ALA A 740 0.24 -25.83 11.06
CA ALA A 740 1.11 -26.08 12.22
C ALA A 740 1.19 -24.86 13.16
N ALA A 741 1.01 -23.65 12.64
CA ALA A 741 1.06 -22.42 13.43
C ALA A 741 -0.17 -22.24 14.36
N PHE A 742 -1.30 -22.88 14.06
CA PHE A 742 -2.54 -22.73 14.84
C PHE A 742 -3.15 -24.04 15.37
N ALA A 743 -2.58 -25.19 15.01
CA ALA A 743 -3.00 -26.50 15.53
C ALA A 743 -2.70 -26.73 17.03
N PRO A 744 -1.57 -26.26 17.63
CA PRO A 744 -1.27 -26.51 19.05
C PRO A 744 -2.34 -25.95 20.01
N SER A 745 -2.94 -24.82 19.65
CA SER A 745 -3.93 -24.08 20.44
C SER A 745 -5.31 -24.74 20.49
N LEU A 746 -5.61 -25.68 19.59
CA LEU A 746 -6.92 -26.32 19.45
C LEU A 746 -7.08 -27.59 20.31
N SER A 747 -6.04 -27.98 21.05
CA SER A 747 -6.01 -29.21 21.87
C SER A 747 -5.95 -29.00 23.39
N LEU A 748 -5.93 -27.75 23.86
CA LEU A 748 -5.82 -27.40 25.30
C LEU A 748 -7.17 -27.21 26.00
N THR A 749 -8.15 -28.02 25.64
CA THR A 749 -9.35 -28.25 26.46
C THR A 749 -9.72 -29.73 26.45
N LYS A 750 -9.08 -30.48 27.34
CA LYS A 750 -9.69 -31.61 28.04
C LYS A 750 -9.32 -31.53 29.51
#